data_AF-A0A495XME2-F1
#
_entry.id   AF-A0A495XME2-F1
#
_cell.length_a   1.000
_cell.length_b   1.000
_cell.length_c   1.000
_cell.angle_alpha   90.00
_cell.angle_beta   90.00
_cell.angle_gamma   90.00
#
_symmetry.space_group_name_H-M   'P 1'
#
loop_
_entity.id
_entity.type
_entity.pdbx_description
1 polymer ?
#
loop_
_entity_poly.entity_id
_entity_poly.type
_entity_poly.pdbx_seq_one_letter_code
_entity_poly.pdbx_strand_id
1 'polypeptide(L)'
;MPQPQVPGYTVVGVVGRGGFAVVYRAVQVSVDREVAVKIDSRVVLDENDRRRFLREARAAGRLSGHPNVVDLYDAGVLPDGRPYLVMELCTGGSLLDRLRDGGALPVDEACALAVKMADALSAAHTAGVLHRDIKPANILVNRYGVYGLADFGLAALAEPGRESSASLTALTPAYAAPEAFRQEPPTERADIYALGATLYALLSGRPPRFPRRGEPNLTEIIRMHDQPLPGIVGVPDDVMAVLHKALAADPSDRFASAAEFRDALAAADTTPATTAEADTGEPTADEVPDDDTAEAAPDDDTGAAPDEGTGAAADDDTEAVSHEPPAGPTKSFGFGPRRDEEPTLGRVEPPDPAEAVTTHVHDEPADRRGRGARSRFAAARRGVVALAAALVLVAAGVTWVVLSDIEDGVQTGRVLDVPGGPDAADGATDILLVGNDSRTDTEGRPLPDDVLKQLRTEQKSGSATDTLVLIRVPDEGGRASAVSIPRDVRVPIPDAGDGPINTAYGVTKQRAETGLRGQGVTDERRLARESDDAGRKVLVQVVQQLTGIRVDRYAELNLYGFYLISEVIGGVDVCLKADTADSDSGASFTAGRQSISGGDALSFVRQRRGLPRGELDRIVRQQVFMQGLADKLLSTGTLTDPATVSRLTDTLRRTVVIDADWDVLDFVRRMQELAAGDVEFVTAPARVMPDGTTAADPAGIRAFVTGLVSGTPSTSATAAAADPNSGGPSPVNFVRHEPLCVN
;
A
#
# COMPACT_ATOMS: atom_id res chain seq x y z
N MET A 1 -15.97 16.71 -22.57
CA MET A 1 -15.35 15.73 -23.49
C MET A 1 -16.34 15.42 -24.61
N PRO A 2 -15.89 15.15 -25.86
CA PRO A 2 -16.78 14.65 -26.91
C PRO A 2 -17.34 13.27 -26.53
N GLN A 3 -18.54 12.94 -27.03
CA GLN A 3 -19.13 11.62 -26.85
C GLN A 3 -18.39 10.58 -27.72
N PRO A 4 -18.23 9.33 -27.25
CA PRO A 4 -17.56 8.29 -28.03
C PRO A 4 -18.41 7.90 -29.25
N GLN A 5 -17.76 7.69 -30.40
CA GLN A 5 -18.43 7.20 -31.59
C GLN A 5 -18.39 5.67 -31.63
N VAL A 6 -19.55 5.04 -31.45
CA VAL A 6 -19.73 3.59 -31.46
C VAL A 6 -20.45 3.21 -32.76
N PRO A 7 -19.84 2.40 -33.66
CA PRO A 7 -20.43 2.12 -34.97
C PRO A 7 -21.85 1.53 -34.88
N GLY A 8 -22.83 2.19 -35.52
CA GLY A 8 -24.23 1.75 -35.50
C GLY A 8 -25.07 2.23 -34.31
N TYR A 9 -24.49 3.01 -33.38
CA TYR A 9 -25.17 3.49 -32.19
C TYR A 9 -25.00 5.01 -32.01
N THR A 10 -26.08 5.68 -31.59
CA THR A 10 -26.05 7.10 -31.22
C THR A 10 -26.06 7.22 -29.70
N VAL A 11 -24.95 7.71 -29.12
CA VAL A 11 -24.84 7.95 -27.67
C VAL A 11 -25.76 9.11 -27.27
N VAL A 12 -26.54 8.91 -26.21
CA VAL A 12 -27.49 9.89 -25.65
C VAL A 12 -26.91 10.55 -24.40
N GLY A 13 -26.31 9.76 -23.51
CA GLY A 13 -25.76 10.26 -22.24
C GLY A 13 -25.03 9.18 -21.44
N VAL A 14 -24.48 9.55 -20.29
CA VAL A 14 -23.85 8.61 -19.35
C VAL A 14 -24.90 8.07 -18.38
N VAL A 15 -24.93 6.75 -18.18
CA VAL A 15 -25.74 6.06 -17.16
C VAL A 15 -24.94 5.88 -15.88
N GLY A 16 -23.65 5.53 -15.99
CA GLY A 16 -22.78 5.34 -14.83
C GLY A 16 -21.30 5.37 -15.20
N ARG A 17 -20.45 5.61 -14.18
CA ARG A 17 -18.98 5.53 -14.28
C ARG A 17 -18.47 4.59 -13.20
N GLY A 18 -17.72 3.57 -13.58
CA GLY A 18 -16.93 2.73 -12.68
C GLY A 18 -15.43 3.03 -12.82
N GLY A 19 -14.60 2.40 -11.99
CA GLY A 19 -13.14 2.65 -11.98
C GLY A 19 -12.42 2.37 -13.30
N PHE A 20 -12.94 1.45 -14.12
CA PHE A 20 -12.33 1.03 -15.39
C PHE A 20 -13.26 1.08 -16.60
N ALA A 21 -14.49 1.60 -16.46
CA ALA A 21 -15.44 1.66 -17.57
C ALA A 21 -16.49 2.75 -17.39
N VAL A 22 -17.01 3.26 -18.51
CA VAL A 22 -18.17 4.17 -18.54
C VAL A 22 -19.31 3.50 -19.28
N VAL A 23 -20.50 3.51 -18.67
CA VAL A 23 -21.73 3.00 -19.27
C VAL A 23 -22.54 4.17 -19.83
N TYR A 24 -22.86 4.11 -21.11
CA TYR A 24 -23.63 5.10 -21.84
C TYR A 24 -25.02 4.56 -22.19
N ARG A 25 -26.04 5.41 -22.16
CA ARG A 25 -27.32 5.15 -22.83
C ARG A 25 -27.14 5.53 -24.30
N ALA A 26 -27.51 4.63 -25.20
CA ALA A 26 -27.43 4.86 -26.64
C ALA A 26 -28.67 4.31 -27.35
N VAL A 27 -28.87 4.72 -28.60
CA VAL A 27 -29.90 4.18 -29.51
C VAL A 27 -29.21 3.38 -30.61
N GLN A 28 -29.61 2.14 -30.82
CA GLN A 28 -29.21 1.31 -31.95
C GLN A 28 -29.92 1.79 -33.22
N VAL A 29 -29.17 2.41 -34.14
CA VAL A 29 -29.73 3.15 -35.30
C VAL A 29 -30.53 2.26 -36.25
N SER A 30 -30.17 0.98 -36.38
CA SER A 30 -30.81 0.05 -37.32
C SER A 30 -32.25 -0.34 -36.99
N VAL A 31 -32.66 -0.17 -35.72
CA VAL A 31 -33.95 -0.67 -35.19
C VAL A 31 -34.60 0.28 -34.18
N ASP A 32 -34.06 1.48 -33.99
CA ASP A 32 -34.51 2.50 -33.03
C ASP A 32 -34.71 1.96 -31.60
N ARG A 33 -33.72 1.18 -31.12
CA ARG A 33 -33.76 0.50 -29.82
C ARG A 33 -32.82 1.14 -28.83
N GLU A 34 -33.30 1.47 -27.63
CA GLU A 34 -32.42 1.89 -26.54
C GLU A 34 -31.59 0.72 -25.99
N VAL A 35 -30.31 0.98 -25.75
CA VAL A 35 -29.31 0.03 -25.26
C VAL A 35 -28.38 0.72 -24.26
N ALA A 36 -27.76 -0.08 -23.39
CA ALA A 36 -26.60 0.36 -22.63
C ALA A 36 -25.33 -0.03 -23.39
N VAL A 37 -24.35 0.88 -23.47
CA VAL A 37 -23.04 0.65 -24.09
C VAL A 37 -21.96 0.89 -23.05
N LYS A 38 -21.33 -0.18 -22.59
CA LYS A 38 -20.21 -0.14 -21.65
C LYS A 38 -18.91 -0.07 -22.43
N ILE A 39 -18.08 0.93 -22.17
CA ILE A 39 -16.77 1.14 -22.80
C ILE A 39 -15.70 1.08 -21.72
N ASP A 40 -14.72 0.18 -21.84
CA ASP A 40 -13.59 0.08 -20.90
C ASP A 40 -12.59 1.22 -21.16
N SER A 41 -11.90 1.66 -20.11
CA SER A 41 -10.84 2.68 -20.19
C SER A 41 -9.52 2.11 -20.71
N ARG A 42 -9.29 0.80 -20.58
CA ARG A 42 -8.08 0.11 -21.04
C ARG A 42 -8.12 -0.12 -22.54
N VAL A 43 -6.98 0.10 -23.19
CA VAL A 43 -6.82 -0.07 -24.63
C VAL A 43 -6.34 -1.50 -24.92
N VAL A 44 -6.98 -2.15 -25.88
CA VAL A 44 -6.49 -3.41 -26.46
C VAL A 44 -5.36 -3.08 -27.43
N LEU A 45 -4.12 -3.36 -27.02
CA LEU A 45 -2.92 -2.98 -27.79
C LEU A 45 -2.54 -3.99 -28.88
N ASP A 46 -2.93 -5.26 -28.76
CA ASP A 46 -2.56 -6.31 -29.71
C ASP A 46 -3.74 -7.19 -30.23
N GLU A 47 -3.46 -7.96 -31.29
CA GLU A 47 -4.45 -8.83 -31.95
C GLU A 47 -4.75 -10.13 -31.17
N ASN A 48 -3.90 -10.54 -30.24
CA ASN A 48 -4.16 -11.69 -29.38
C ASN A 48 -5.21 -11.34 -28.32
N ASP A 49 -5.02 -10.20 -27.66
CA ASP A 49 -5.93 -9.64 -26.67
C ASP A 49 -7.28 -9.30 -27.30
N ARG A 50 -7.28 -8.72 -28.51
CA ARG A 50 -8.53 -8.48 -29.26
C ARG A 50 -9.29 -9.77 -29.52
N ARG A 51 -8.60 -10.82 -29.97
CA ARG A 51 -9.21 -12.14 -30.24
C ARG A 51 -9.64 -12.85 -28.96
N ARG A 52 -8.94 -12.65 -27.84
CA ARG A 52 -9.32 -13.13 -26.51
C ARG A 52 -10.61 -12.46 -26.03
N PHE A 53 -10.64 -11.12 -25.99
CA PHE A 53 -11.81 -10.35 -25.60
C PHE A 53 -13.05 -10.75 -26.43
N LEU A 54 -12.94 -10.79 -27.77
CA LEU A 54 -14.05 -11.17 -28.64
C LEU A 54 -14.46 -12.65 -28.48
N ARG A 55 -13.57 -13.55 -28.07
CA ARG A 55 -13.92 -14.94 -27.75
C ARG A 55 -14.71 -15.03 -26.45
N GLU A 56 -14.28 -14.31 -25.42
CA GLU A 56 -14.94 -14.30 -24.11
C GLU A 56 -16.31 -13.60 -24.21
N ALA A 57 -16.40 -12.46 -24.91
CA ALA A 57 -17.67 -11.77 -25.14
C ALA A 57 -18.68 -12.64 -25.91
N ARG A 58 -18.23 -13.42 -26.91
CA ARG A 58 -19.07 -14.42 -27.59
C ARG A 58 -19.50 -15.58 -26.69
N ALA A 59 -18.75 -15.92 -25.65
CA ALA A 59 -19.17 -16.94 -24.69
C ALA A 59 -20.29 -16.39 -23.79
N ALA A 60 -20.12 -15.18 -23.25
CA ALA A 60 -21.16 -14.48 -22.50
C ALA A 60 -22.43 -14.23 -23.34
N GLY A 61 -22.30 -13.87 -24.62
CA GLY A 61 -23.44 -13.67 -25.53
C GLY A 61 -24.28 -14.93 -25.80
N ARG A 62 -23.82 -16.14 -25.45
CA ARG A 62 -24.64 -17.37 -25.49
C ARG A 62 -25.64 -17.47 -24.34
N LEU A 63 -25.49 -16.63 -23.31
CA LEU A 63 -26.38 -16.54 -22.17
C LEU A 63 -27.57 -15.61 -22.42
N SER A 64 -27.50 -14.78 -23.46
CA SER A 64 -28.61 -13.93 -23.91
C SER A 64 -29.85 -14.78 -24.21
N GLY A 65 -31.00 -14.35 -23.71
CA GLY A 65 -32.26 -15.12 -23.71
C GLY A 65 -32.52 -15.96 -22.46
N HIS A 66 -31.58 -16.06 -21.49
CA HIS A 66 -31.92 -16.56 -20.15
C HIS A 66 -32.69 -15.46 -19.38
N PRO A 67 -33.84 -15.77 -18.74
CA PRO A 67 -34.73 -14.75 -18.16
C PRO A 67 -34.12 -13.94 -17.01
N ASN A 68 -32.99 -14.39 -16.44
CA ASN A 68 -32.28 -13.74 -15.34
C ASN A 68 -30.82 -13.43 -15.69
N VAL A 69 -30.50 -13.27 -16.97
CA VAL A 69 -29.24 -12.70 -17.47
C VAL A 69 -29.54 -11.45 -18.27
N VAL A 70 -28.75 -10.39 -18.10
CA VAL A 70 -28.84 -9.19 -18.94
C VAL A 70 -28.29 -9.51 -20.34
N ASP A 71 -29.13 -9.36 -21.36
CA ASP A 71 -28.76 -9.67 -22.76
C ASP A 71 -27.53 -8.87 -23.21
N LEU A 72 -26.57 -9.57 -23.82
CA LEU A 72 -25.48 -8.97 -24.58
C LEU A 72 -25.83 -9.01 -26.07
N TYR A 73 -26.06 -7.84 -26.68
CA TYR A 73 -26.48 -7.69 -28.07
C TYR A 73 -25.31 -7.62 -29.05
N ASP A 74 -24.20 -6.97 -28.67
CA ASP A 74 -23.01 -6.83 -29.52
C ASP A 74 -21.76 -6.58 -28.68
N ALA A 75 -20.58 -6.83 -29.24
CA ALA A 75 -19.28 -6.58 -28.62
C ALA A 75 -18.21 -6.27 -29.67
N GLY A 76 -17.41 -5.23 -29.41
CA GLY A 76 -16.41 -4.77 -30.36
C GLY A 76 -15.27 -4.00 -29.72
N VAL A 77 -14.44 -3.40 -30.58
CA VAL A 77 -13.35 -2.51 -30.18
C VAL A 77 -13.47 -1.22 -31.00
N LEU A 78 -13.34 -0.08 -30.33
CA LEU A 78 -13.40 1.25 -30.93
C LEU A 78 -12.14 1.54 -31.77
N PRO A 79 -12.16 2.56 -32.65
CA PRO A 79 -10.98 2.96 -33.43
C PRO A 79 -9.77 3.39 -32.59
N ASP A 80 -9.99 3.79 -31.34
CA ASP A 80 -8.95 4.11 -30.35
C ASP A 80 -8.47 2.90 -29.53
N GLY A 81 -8.90 1.69 -29.90
CA GLY A 81 -8.52 0.42 -29.27
C GLY A 81 -9.26 0.07 -27.98
N ARG A 82 -10.18 0.91 -27.48
CA ARG A 82 -10.96 0.57 -26.28
C ARG A 82 -12.07 -0.45 -26.59
N PRO A 83 -12.22 -1.53 -25.80
CA PRO A 83 -13.29 -2.51 -26.01
C PRO A 83 -14.64 -1.95 -25.53
N TYR A 84 -15.71 -2.37 -26.20
CA TYR A 84 -17.08 -2.03 -25.83
C TYR A 84 -18.02 -3.23 -25.87
N LEU A 85 -19.05 -3.18 -25.03
CA LEU A 85 -20.13 -4.15 -24.91
C LEU A 85 -21.47 -3.41 -25.03
N VAL A 86 -22.37 -3.93 -25.86
CA VAL A 86 -23.73 -3.41 -26.05
C VAL A 86 -24.70 -4.40 -25.40
N MET A 87 -25.46 -3.94 -24.42
CA MET A 87 -26.32 -4.77 -23.57
C MET A 87 -27.73 -4.18 -23.43
N GLU A 88 -28.67 -4.95 -22.88
CA GLU A 88 -30.00 -4.44 -22.51
C GLU A 88 -29.88 -3.21 -21.59
N LEU A 89 -30.68 -2.17 -21.86
CA LEU A 89 -30.81 -1.03 -20.97
C LEU A 89 -31.76 -1.37 -19.82
N CYS A 90 -31.19 -1.72 -18.67
CA CYS A 90 -31.94 -1.94 -17.44
C CYS A 90 -32.34 -0.61 -16.79
N THR A 91 -33.62 -0.22 -16.91
CA THR A 91 -34.12 1.09 -16.47
C THR A 91 -34.60 1.14 -15.02
N GLY A 92 -34.72 0.01 -14.33
CA GLY A 92 -35.24 -0.09 -12.95
C GLY A 92 -34.17 0.03 -11.85
N GLY A 93 -32.94 0.40 -12.19
CA GLY A 93 -31.82 0.46 -11.26
C GLY A 93 -31.21 -0.91 -10.96
N SER A 94 -30.52 -1.02 -9.82
CA SER A 94 -29.88 -2.25 -9.33
C SER A 94 -30.49 -2.74 -8.01
N LEU A 95 -30.21 -3.99 -7.67
CA LEU A 95 -30.59 -4.55 -6.38
C LEU A 95 -29.86 -3.87 -5.20
N LEU A 96 -28.71 -3.22 -5.44
CA LEU A 96 -28.07 -2.33 -4.46
C LEU A 96 -28.93 -1.10 -4.16
N ASP A 97 -29.57 -0.52 -5.16
CA ASP A 97 -30.44 0.66 -4.97
C ASP A 97 -31.70 0.26 -4.19
N ARG A 98 -32.32 -0.88 -4.53
CA ARG A 98 -33.41 -1.49 -3.75
C ARG A 98 -33.04 -1.79 -2.29
N LEU A 99 -31.79 -2.19 -2.02
CA LEU A 99 -31.27 -2.45 -0.67
C LEU A 99 -31.00 -1.15 0.11
N ARG A 100 -30.55 -0.09 -0.57
CA ARG A 100 -30.34 1.24 0.01
C ARG A 100 -31.65 1.94 0.37
N ASP A 101 -32.61 1.91 -0.54
CA ASP A 101 -33.87 2.66 -0.40
C ASP A 101 -34.89 1.94 0.49
N GLY A 102 -34.90 0.60 0.45
CA GLY A 102 -35.90 -0.23 1.15
C GLY A 102 -35.35 -1.12 2.25
N GLY A 103 -34.05 -1.07 2.55
CA GLY A 103 -33.42 -1.94 3.55
C GLY A 103 -33.48 -3.43 3.18
N ALA A 104 -33.28 -4.28 4.19
CA ALA A 104 -33.31 -5.74 4.06
C ALA A 104 -34.63 -6.25 3.45
N LEU A 105 -34.55 -7.32 2.67
CA LEU A 105 -35.69 -7.96 2.02
C LEU A 105 -36.31 -9.03 2.94
N PRO A 106 -37.63 -9.29 2.82
CA PRO A 106 -38.27 -10.50 3.34
C PRO A 106 -37.52 -11.77 2.93
N VAL A 107 -37.51 -12.78 3.81
CA VAL A 107 -36.73 -14.02 3.62
C VAL A 107 -37.15 -14.76 2.35
N ASP A 108 -38.45 -14.87 2.11
CA ASP A 108 -39.03 -15.49 0.92
C ASP A 108 -38.67 -14.72 -0.37
N GLU A 109 -38.77 -13.38 -0.37
CA GLU A 109 -38.38 -12.52 -1.50
C GLU A 109 -36.89 -12.69 -1.84
N ALA A 110 -36.02 -12.62 -0.81
CA ALA A 110 -34.57 -12.75 -0.96
C ALA A 110 -34.14 -14.13 -1.45
N CYS A 111 -34.70 -15.21 -0.87
CA CYS A 111 -34.41 -16.58 -1.30
C CYS A 111 -34.92 -16.84 -2.72
N ALA A 112 -36.14 -16.41 -3.07
CA ALA A 112 -36.68 -16.57 -4.43
C ALA A 112 -35.88 -15.79 -5.49
N LEU A 113 -35.29 -14.64 -5.13
CA LEU A 113 -34.36 -13.91 -5.99
C LEU A 113 -33.03 -14.68 -6.15
N ALA A 114 -32.43 -15.12 -5.05
CA ALA A 114 -31.15 -15.85 -5.08
C ALA A 114 -31.24 -17.19 -5.82
N VAL A 115 -32.37 -17.90 -5.75
CA VAL A 115 -32.66 -19.10 -6.58
C VAL A 115 -32.60 -18.77 -8.08
N LYS A 116 -33.19 -17.65 -8.52
CA LYS A 116 -33.15 -17.21 -9.92
C LYS A 116 -31.73 -16.81 -10.36
N MET A 117 -30.97 -16.15 -9.50
CA MET A 117 -29.57 -15.80 -9.76
C MET A 117 -28.67 -17.04 -9.81
N ALA A 118 -28.94 -18.04 -8.97
CA ALA A 118 -28.23 -19.32 -8.98
C ALA A 118 -28.52 -20.13 -10.26
N ASP A 119 -29.74 -20.06 -10.79
CA ASP A 119 -30.10 -20.66 -12.07
C ASP A 119 -29.35 -19.99 -13.25
N ALA A 120 -29.35 -18.65 -13.30
CA ALA A 120 -28.57 -17.87 -14.27
C ALA A 120 -27.07 -18.18 -14.18
N LEU A 121 -26.53 -18.29 -12.96
CA LEU A 121 -25.14 -18.64 -12.72
C LEU A 121 -24.82 -20.08 -13.15
N SER A 122 -25.73 -21.03 -12.92
CA SER A 122 -25.58 -22.41 -13.38
C SER A 122 -25.56 -22.51 -14.90
N ALA A 123 -26.36 -21.69 -15.60
CA ALA A 123 -26.32 -21.58 -17.06
C ALA A 123 -24.98 -21.01 -17.55
N ALA A 124 -24.44 -19.99 -16.87
CA ALA A 124 -23.13 -19.42 -17.16
C ALA A 124 -21.99 -20.42 -16.98
N HIS A 125 -21.94 -21.12 -15.84
CA HIS A 125 -20.95 -22.16 -15.56
C HIS A 125 -21.01 -23.29 -16.60
N THR A 126 -22.21 -23.75 -16.97
CA THR A 126 -22.41 -24.74 -18.05
C THR A 126 -21.89 -24.27 -19.41
N ALA A 127 -21.93 -22.96 -19.69
CA ALA A 127 -21.36 -22.37 -20.89
C ALA A 127 -19.84 -22.11 -20.82
N GLY A 128 -19.19 -22.42 -19.69
CA GLY A 128 -17.77 -22.15 -19.43
C GLY A 128 -17.47 -20.68 -19.08
N VAL A 129 -18.46 -19.94 -18.56
CA VAL A 129 -18.35 -18.51 -18.22
C VAL A 129 -18.43 -18.34 -16.70
N LEU A 130 -17.38 -17.78 -16.10
CA LEU A 130 -17.36 -17.35 -14.70
C LEU A 130 -17.77 -15.88 -14.60
N HIS A 131 -18.45 -15.50 -13.51
CA HIS A 131 -18.92 -14.13 -13.32
C HIS A 131 -17.86 -13.22 -12.67
N ARG A 132 -17.19 -13.68 -11.61
CA ARG A 132 -16.05 -13.03 -10.92
C ARG A 132 -16.35 -11.73 -10.13
N ASP A 133 -17.57 -11.21 -10.14
CA ASP A 133 -17.97 -9.96 -9.45
C ASP A 133 -19.47 -9.95 -9.14
N ILE A 134 -19.99 -11.01 -8.50
CA ILE A 134 -21.40 -11.09 -8.11
C ILE A 134 -21.62 -10.24 -6.86
N LYS A 135 -22.54 -9.27 -6.96
CA LYS A 135 -22.92 -8.33 -5.88
C LYS A 135 -24.26 -7.68 -6.22
N PRO A 136 -24.98 -7.07 -5.25
CA PRO A 136 -26.25 -6.39 -5.51
C PRO A 136 -26.20 -5.31 -6.62
N ALA A 137 -25.06 -4.64 -6.82
CA ALA A 137 -24.91 -3.62 -7.87
C ALA A 137 -24.91 -4.20 -9.30
N ASN A 138 -24.54 -5.48 -9.46
CA ASN A 138 -24.48 -6.16 -10.76
C ASN A 138 -25.73 -7.02 -11.02
N ILE A 139 -26.74 -6.95 -10.15
CA ILE A 139 -28.07 -7.52 -10.39
C ILE A 139 -28.99 -6.35 -10.74
N LEU A 140 -29.31 -6.22 -12.03
CA LEU A 140 -30.02 -5.07 -12.59
C LEU A 140 -31.49 -5.37 -12.81
N VAL A 141 -32.34 -4.34 -12.77
CA VAL A 141 -33.78 -4.45 -12.99
C VAL A 141 -34.13 -3.93 -14.38
N ASN A 142 -34.66 -4.79 -15.25
CA ASN A 142 -35.10 -4.36 -16.57
C ASN A 142 -36.44 -3.60 -16.54
N ARG A 143 -36.87 -3.07 -17.69
CA ARG A 143 -38.12 -2.29 -17.82
C ARG A 143 -39.42 -3.03 -17.44
N TYR A 144 -39.35 -4.34 -17.23
CA TYR A 144 -40.47 -5.18 -16.82
C TYR A 144 -40.42 -5.58 -15.33
N GLY A 145 -39.46 -5.06 -14.56
CA GLY A 145 -39.27 -5.43 -13.15
C GLY A 145 -38.58 -6.78 -12.94
N VAL A 146 -37.96 -7.35 -13.98
CA VAL A 146 -37.24 -8.62 -13.87
C VAL A 146 -35.78 -8.34 -13.52
N TYR A 147 -35.29 -9.02 -12.48
CA TYR A 147 -33.88 -9.01 -12.09
C TYR A 147 -33.04 -9.87 -13.04
N GLY A 148 -31.98 -9.28 -13.60
CA GLY A 148 -31.01 -9.95 -14.45
C GLY A 148 -29.59 -9.76 -13.94
N LEU A 149 -28.78 -10.82 -14.00
CA LEU A 149 -27.37 -10.80 -13.66
C LEU A 149 -26.58 -10.15 -14.82
N ALA A 150 -25.81 -9.11 -14.52
CA ALA A 150 -25.07 -8.27 -15.46
C ALA A 150 -23.57 -8.31 -15.18
N ASP A 151 -22.75 -7.84 -16.13
CA ASP A 151 -21.30 -7.69 -15.92
C ASP A 151 -20.55 -8.99 -15.57
N PHE A 152 -20.92 -10.09 -16.25
CA PHE A 152 -20.05 -11.28 -16.36
C PHE A 152 -18.62 -10.87 -16.71
N GLY A 153 -17.63 -11.44 -16.01
CA GLY A 153 -16.25 -10.94 -15.89
C GLY A 153 -15.38 -10.99 -17.15
N LEU A 154 -15.79 -10.28 -18.20
CA LEU A 154 -15.12 -10.04 -19.48
C LEU A 154 -13.90 -9.10 -19.38
N ALA A 155 -13.46 -8.78 -18.17
CA ALA A 155 -12.31 -7.91 -17.86
C ALA A 155 -10.93 -8.58 -18.10
N ALA A 156 -10.87 -9.64 -18.90
CA ALA A 156 -9.67 -10.45 -19.11
C ALA A 156 -8.69 -9.88 -20.17
N LEU A 157 -8.39 -8.58 -20.04
CA LEU A 157 -7.12 -8.05 -20.50
C LEU A 157 -6.13 -8.24 -19.34
N ALA A 158 -5.38 -9.35 -19.39
CA ALA A 158 -4.23 -9.57 -18.54
C ALA A 158 -2.99 -9.13 -19.32
N GLU A 159 -2.17 -8.28 -18.70
CA GLU A 159 -0.90 -7.80 -19.25
C GLU A 159 -0.06 -8.97 -19.83
N PRO A 160 0.46 -8.87 -21.06
CA PRO A 160 1.31 -9.91 -21.64
C PRO A 160 2.52 -10.20 -20.76
N GLY A 161 2.58 -11.41 -20.19
CA GLY A 161 3.64 -11.83 -19.26
C GLY A 161 3.26 -11.87 -17.77
N ARG A 162 2.02 -11.49 -17.40
CA ARG A 162 1.45 -11.74 -16.07
C ARG A 162 0.13 -12.50 -16.16
N GLU A 163 0.21 -13.81 -15.98
CA GLU A 163 -0.99 -14.57 -15.59
C GLU A 163 -1.46 -14.07 -14.21
N SER A 164 -2.77 -13.84 -14.08
CA SER A 164 -3.50 -13.57 -12.82
C SER A 164 -3.27 -12.25 -12.05
N SER A 165 -2.61 -11.21 -12.60
CA SER A 165 -2.58 -9.89 -11.91
C SER A 165 -3.80 -8.98 -12.16
N ALA A 166 -4.73 -9.37 -13.04
CA ALA A 166 -5.90 -8.56 -13.41
C ALA A 166 -7.10 -8.68 -12.44
N SER A 167 -7.01 -9.54 -11.42
CA SER A 167 -8.15 -9.90 -10.56
C SER A 167 -8.37 -8.97 -9.37
N LEU A 168 -7.31 -8.44 -8.74
CA LEU A 168 -7.45 -7.77 -7.43
C LEU A 168 -8.12 -6.39 -7.50
N THR A 169 -7.88 -5.60 -8.55
CA THR A 169 -8.44 -4.24 -8.69
C THR A 169 -9.91 -4.22 -9.11
N ALA A 170 -10.48 -5.38 -9.50
CA ALA A 170 -11.87 -5.53 -9.93
C ALA A 170 -12.78 -6.14 -8.86
N LEU A 171 -12.22 -6.70 -7.78
CA LEU A 171 -13.00 -7.30 -6.69
C LEU A 171 -13.67 -6.21 -5.84
N THR A 172 -14.92 -6.47 -5.46
CA THR A 172 -15.59 -5.72 -4.39
C THR A 172 -15.37 -6.50 -3.09
N PRO A 173 -14.44 -6.11 -2.19
CA PRO A 173 -13.94 -7.03 -1.16
C PRO A 173 -15.01 -7.61 -0.23
N ALA A 174 -16.06 -6.85 0.05
CA ALA A 174 -17.17 -7.25 0.91
C ALA A 174 -17.98 -8.47 0.39
N TYR A 175 -17.82 -8.86 -0.88
CA TYR A 175 -18.49 -10.02 -1.50
C TYR A 175 -17.49 -11.05 -2.03
N ALA A 176 -16.19 -10.78 -1.96
CA ALA A 176 -15.16 -11.65 -2.53
C ALA A 176 -14.88 -12.88 -1.65
N ALA A 177 -14.60 -14.01 -2.28
CA ALA A 177 -14.21 -15.24 -1.59
C ALA A 177 -12.76 -15.15 -1.05
N PRO A 178 -12.41 -15.81 0.07
CA PRO A 178 -11.08 -15.74 0.68
C PRO A 178 -9.91 -15.99 -0.30
N GLU A 179 -10.07 -16.97 -1.20
CA GLU A 179 -9.07 -17.34 -2.21
C GLU A 179 -8.79 -16.23 -3.23
N ALA A 180 -9.76 -15.33 -3.46
CA ALA A 180 -9.61 -14.23 -4.40
C ALA A 180 -8.55 -13.21 -3.95
N PHE A 181 -8.32 -13.08 -2.64
CA PHE A 181 -7.26 -12.26 -2.05
C PHE A 181 -5.86 -12.90 -2.15
N ARG A 182 -5.79 -14.22 -2.39
CA ARG A 182 -4.52 -14.97 -2.52
C ARG A 182 -4.00 -15.04 -3.96
N GLN A 183 -4.64 -14.33 -4.90
CA GLN A 183 -4.37 -14.38 -6.34
C GLN A 183 -4.56 -15.78 -6.97
N GLU A 184 -5.36 -16.64 -6.33
CA GLU A 184 -5.74 -17.95 -6.89
C GLU A 184 -6.61 -17.78 -8.16
N PRO A 185 -6.59 -18.73 -9.11
CA PRO A 185 -7.44 -18.68 -10.29
C PRO A 185 -8.93 -18.62 -9.91
N PRO A 186 -9.76 -17.78 -10.56
CA PRO A 186 -11.18 -17.72 -10.26
C PRO A 186 -11.88 -19.05 -10.57
N THR A 187 -12.82 -19.46 -9.70
CA THR A 187 -13.54 -20.74 -9.80
C THR A 187 -15.06 -20.55 -9.69
N GLU A 188 -15.83 -21.56 -10.10
CA GLU A 188 -17.29 -21.60 -9.91
C GLU A 188 -17.66 -21.48 -8.41
N ARG A 189 -16.85 -22.05 -7.53
CA ARG A 189 -17.01 -22.00 -6.06
C ARG A 189 -16.78 -20.60 -5.47
N ALA A 190 -16.02 -19.75 -6.16
CA ALA A 190 -15.88 -18.33 -5.80
C ALA A 190 -17.13 -17.52 -6.21
N ASP A 191 -17.73 -17.82 -7.36
CA ASP A 191 -19.02 -17.22 -7.75
C ASP A 191 -20.15 -17.64 -6.79
N ILE A 192 -20.21 -18.91 -6.38
CA ILE A 192 -21.18 -19.41 -5.38
C ILE A 192 -21.02 -18.66 -4.04
N TYR A 193 -19.78 -18.42 -3.60
CA TYR A 193 -19.51 -17.62 -2.40
C TYR A 193 -20.06 -16.19 -2.54
N ALA A 194 -19.76 -15.52 -3.65
CA ALA A 194 -20.19 -14.15 -3.90
C ALA A 194 -21.73 -14.02 -4.01
N LEU A 195 -22.41 -15.04 -4.54
CA LEU A 195 -23.87 -15.13 -4.52
C LEU A 195 -24.42 -15.38 -3.10
N GLY A 196 -23.76 -16.22 -2.29
CA GLY A 196 -24.09 -16.39 -0.87
C GLY A 196 -23.92 -15.10 -0.07
N ALA A 197 -22.85 -14.34 -0.33
CA ALA A 197 -22.59 -13.04 0.30
C ALA A 197 -23.62 -11.99 -0.13
N THR A 198 -24.07 -12.06 -1.38
CA THR A 198 -25.17 -11.26 -1.92
C THR A 198 -26.48 -11.60 -1.18
N LEU A 199 -26.86 -12.87 -1.06
CA LEU A 199 -28.06 -13.28 -0.32
C LEU A 199 -28.02 -12.84 1.15
N TYR A 200 -26.88 -13.02 1.84
CA TYR A 200 -26.69 -12.52 3.20
C TYR A 200 -26.91 -11.00 3.29
N ALA A 201 -26.43 -10.23 2.30
CA ALA A 201 -26.64 -8.78 2.26
C ALA A 201 -28.11 -8.39 2.06
N LEU A 202 -28.87 -9.14 1.26
CA LEU A 202 -30.32 -8.92 1.11
C LEU A 202 -31.06 -9.18 2.42
N LEU A 203 -30.70 -10.24 3.15
CA LEU A 203 -31.38 -10.66 4.38
C LEU A 203 -31.02 -9.79 5.61
N SER A 204 -29.82 -9.20 5.65
CA SER A 204 -29.33 -8.45 6.82
C SER A 204 -29.10 -6.94 6.56
N GLY A 205 -29.32 -6.47 5.34
CA GLY A 205 -29.04 -5.10 4.91
C GLY A 205 -27.55 -4.80 4.63
N ARG A 206 -26.63 -5.76 4.88
CA ARG A 206 -25.18 -5.55 4.73
C ARG A 206 -24.40 -6.83 4.42
N PRO A 207 -23.26 -6.77 3.73
CA PRO A 207 -22.43 -7.94 3.46
C PRO A 207 -21.92 -8.68 4.73
N PRO A 208 -21.59 -9.98 4.64
CA PRO A 208 -21.29 -10.84 5.79
C PRO A 208 -19.97 -10.54 6.48
N ARG A 209 -18.96 -10.05 5.74
CA ARG A 209 -17.62 -9.73 6.24
C ARG A 209 -17.43 -8.21 6.16
N PHE A 210 -18.14 -7.49 7.03
CA PHE A 210 -18.16 -6.02 7.03
C PHE A 210 -18.38 -5.48 8.46
N PRO A 211 -17.64 -4.46 8.90
CA PRO A 211 -17.75 -3.94 10.27
C PRO A 211 -19.12 -3.33 10.57
N ARG A 212 -19.53 -3.39 11.85
CA ARG A 212 -20.82 -2.83 12.30
C ARG A 212 -20.81 -1.29 12.39
N ARG A 213 -19.64 -0.66 12.48
CA ARG A 213 -19.38 0.78 12.53
C ARG A 213 -17.98 1.05 11.96
N GLY A 214 -17.77 2.22 11.35
CA GLY A 214 -16.51 2.58 10.69
C GLY A 214 -16.47 2.17 9.22
N GLU A 215 -15.45 2.61 8.49
CA GLU A 215 -15.24 2.23 7.09
C GLU A 215 -14.56 0.85 6.99
N PRO A 216 -14.99 -0.01 6.05
CA PRO A 216 -14.43 -1.35 5.87
C PRO A 216 -12.98 -1.28 5.39
N ASN A 217 -12.04 -1.78 6.18
CA ASN A 217 -10.66 -1.96 5.73
C ASN A 217 -10.41 -3.40 5.26
N LEU A 218 -9.56 -3.59 4.24
CA LEU A 218 -9.37 -4.91 3.64
C LEU A 218 -8.75 -5.92 4.63
N THR A 219 -7.84 -5.49 5.49
CA THR A 219 -7.24 -6.32 6.53
C THR A 219 -8.29 -6.86 7.51
N GLU A 220 -9.28 -6.04 7.89
CA GLU A 220 -10.39 -6.46 8.74
C GLU A 220 -11.35 -7.40 8.01
N ILE A 221 -11.67 -7.15 6.73
CA ILE A 221 -12.44 -8.10 5.91
C ILE A 221 -11.72 -9.45 5.86
N ILE A 222 -10.41 -9.46 5.57
CA ILE A 222 -9.57 -10.67 5.55
C ILE A 222 -9.64 -11.40 6.91
N ARG A 223 -9.40 -10.69 8.02
CA ARG A 223 -9.52 -11.26 9.39
C ARG A 223 -10.93 -11.72 9.74
N MET A 224 -11.97 -11.09 9.18
CA MET A 224 -13.34 -11.50 9.40
C MET A 224 -13.63 -12.85 8.75
N HIS A 225 -12.93 -13.29 7.71
CA HIS A 225 -13.17 -14.62 7.11
C HIS A 225 -12.84 -15.79 8.05
N ASP A 226 -11.93 -15.60 9.00
CA ASP A 226 -11.56 -16.60 10.02
C ASP A 226 -12.59 -16.70 11.18
N GLN A 227 -13.58 -15.80 11.21
CA GLN A 227 -14.63 -15.76 12.24
C GLN A 227 -15.86 -16.59 11.82
N PRO A 228 -16.68 -17.10 12.77
CA PRO A 228 -17.96 -17.69 12.44
C PRO A 228 -18.87 -16.67 11.72
N LEU A 229 -19.71 -17.15 10.79
CA LEU A 229 -20.68 -16.29 10.13
C LEU A 229 -21.69 -15.75 11.16
N PRO A 230 -21.98 -14.44 11.21
CA PRO A 230 -22.97 -13.92 12.15
C PRO A 230 -24.38 -14.41 11.81
N GLY A 231 -25.17 -14.77 12.82
CA GLY A 231 -26.59 -15.05 12.64
C GLY A 231 -27.39 -13.79 12.29
N ILE A 232 -28.46 -13.98 11.51
CA ILE A 232 -29.40 -12.90 11.13
C ILE A 232 -30.72 -13.13 11.88
N VAL A 233 -31.18 -12.12 12.63
CA VAL A 233 -32.44 -12.21 13.40
C VAL A 233 -33.63 -12.32 12.44
N GLY A 234 -34.52 -13.30 12.68
CA GLY A 234 -35.70 -13.55 11.85
C GLY A 234 -35.47 -14.42 10.61
N VAL A 235 -34.24 -14.87 10.34
CA VAL A 235 -33.93 -15.82 9.26
C VAL A 235 -33.97 -17.25 9.83
N PRO A 236 -34.67 -18.21 9.18
CA PRO A 236 -34.73 -19.60 9.64
C PRO A 236 -33.38 -20.34 9.58
N ASP A 237 -33.24 -21.37 10.43
CA ASP A 237 -32.02 -22.17 10.54
C ASP A 237 -31.65 -22.88 9.22
N ASP A 238 -32.63 -23.33 8.43
CA ASP A 238 -32.41 -23.94 7.11
C ASP A 238 -31.72 -22.97 6.14
N VAL A 239 -32.18 -21.72 6.09
CA VAL A 239 -31.59 -20.66 5.25
C VAL A 239 -30.19 -20.29 5.76
N MET A 240 -30.00 -20.22 7.08
CA MET A 240 -28.69 -20.01 7.68
C MET A 240 -27.72 -21.18 7.40
N ALA A 241 -28.19 -22.43 7.36
CA ALA A 241 -27.37 -23.59 7.00
C ALA A 241 -26.90 -23.55 5.54
N VAL A 242 -27.77 -23.13 4.61
CA VAL A 242 -27.39 -22.88 3.21
C VAL A 242 -26.35 -21.75 3.12
N LEU A 243 -26.53 -20.66 3.86
CA LEU A 243 -25.55 -19.57 3.93
C LEU A 243 -24.20 -20.02 4.51
N HIS A 244 -24.18 -20.80 5.58
CA HIS A 244 -22.95 -21.36 6.16
C HIS A 244 -22.17 -22.19 5.13
N LYS A 245 -22.85 -23.07 4.39
CA LYS A 245 -22.19 -23.88 3.36
C LYS A 245 -21.72 -23.05 2.16
N ALA A 246 -22.50 -22.05 1.72
CA ALA A 246 -22.08 -21.17 0.62
C ALA A 246 -20.90 -20.26 0.98
N LEU A 247 -20.82 -19.81 2.24
CA LEU A 247 -19.82 -18.88 2.76
C LEU A 247 -18.66 -19.53 3.52
N ALA A 248 -18.48 -20.85 3.36
CA ALA A 248 -17.36 -21.59 3.94
C ALA A 248 -16.01 -21.04 3.44
N ALA A 249 -15.02 -20.98 4.34
CA ALA A 249 -13.72 -20.41 4.01
C ALA A 249 -12.96 -21.24 2.98
N ASP A 250 -12.90 -22.56 3.17
CA ASP A 250 -12.39 -23.51 2.17
C ASP A 250 -13.38 -23.63 1.00
N PRO A 251 -12.94 -23.49 -0.27
CA PRO A 251 -13.81 -23.70 -1.42
C PRO A 251 -14.43 -25.10 -1.48
N SER A 252 -13.75 -26.14 -1.00
CA SER A 252 -14.18 -27.53 -1.09
C SER A 252 -15.38 -27.87 -0.20
N ASP A 253 -15.52 -27.20 0.94
CA ASP A 253 -16.68 -27.30 1.84
C ASP A 253 -17.96 -26.68 1.26
N ARG A 254 -17.84 -25.85 0.22
CA ARG A 254 -18.98 -25.22 -0.46
C ARG A 254 -19.73 -26.20 -1.35
N PHE A 255 -20.91 -25.78 -1.80
CA PHE A 255 -21.66 -26.46 -2.87
C PHE A 255 -20.79 -26.71 -4.10
N ALA A 256 -20.94 -27.88 -4.72
CA ALA A 256 -20.12 -28.28 -5.86
C ALA A 256 -20.52 -27.60 -7.17
N SER A 257 -21.72 -27.01 -7.25
CA SER A 257 -22.21 -26.25 -8.40
C SER A 257 -23.27 -25.23 -7.98
N ALA A 258 -23.51 -24.22 -8.83
CA ALA A 258 -24.58 -23.26 -8.62
C ALA A 258 -25.98 -23.92 -8.64
N ALA A 259 -26.16 -25.04 -9.36
CA ALA A 259 -27.38 -25.85 -9.31
C ALA A 259 -27.60 -26.50 -7.93
N GLU A 260 -26.55 -27.04 -7.29
CA GLU A 260 -26.67 -27.61 -5.94
C GLU A 260 -27.03 -26.54 -4.89
N PHE A 261 -26.45 -25.33 -5.01
CA PHE A 261 -26.83 -24.18 -4.19
C PHE A 261 -28.28 -23.75 -4.43
N ARG A 262 -28.71 -23.65 -5.70
CA ARG A 262 -30.10 -23.34 -6.09
C ARG A 262 -31.08 -24.32 -5.47
N ASP A 263 -30.83 -25.62 -5.62
CA ASP A 263 -31.75 -26.68 -5.22
C ASP A 263 -31.82 -26.81 -3.69
N ALA A 264 -30.70 -26.60 -2.98
CA ALA A 264 -30.68 -26.53 -1.52
C ALA A 264 -31.45 -25.31 -0.99
N LEU A 265 -31.27 -24.13 -1.61
CA LEU A 265 -31.98 -22.91 -1.21
C LEU A 265 -33.48 -22.97 -1.52
N ALA A 266 -33.87 -23.62 -2.61
CA ALA A 266 -35.27 -23.83 -2.97
C ALA A 266 -36.01 -24.87 -2.10
N ALA A 267 -35.26 -25.70 -1.36
CA ALA A 267 -35.78 -26.71 -0.44
C ALA A 267 -35.80 -26.28 1.04
N ALA A 268 -35.15 -25.18 1.40
CA ALA A 268 -35.10 -24.64 2.75
C ALA A 268 -36.45 -24.06 3.19
N ASP A 269 -36.84 -24.26 4.46
CA ASP A 269 -38.01 -23.55 5.01
C ASP A 269 -37.69 -22.06 5.19
N THR A 270 -38.44 -21.20 4.49
CA THR A 270 -38.32 -19.74 4.57
C THR A 270 -39.31 -19.11 5.55
N THR A 271 -40.14 -19.92 6.22
CA THR A 271 -41.15 -19.45 7.19
C THR A 271 -40.45 -18.86 8.43
N PRO A 272 -40.67 -17.57 8.77
CA PRO A 272 -40.05 -16.97 9.94
C PRO A 272 -40.44 -17.72 11.22
N ALA A 273 -39.46 -18.07 12.04
CA ALA A 273 -39.71 -18.64 13.36
C ALA A 273 -40.53 -17.62 14.18
N THR A 274 -41.80 -17.94 14.43
CA THR A 274 -42.69 -17.10 15.23
C THR A 274 -42.18 -17.10 16.66
N THR A 275 -41.60 -15.98 17.10
CA THR A 275 -41.24 -15.76 18.50
C THR A 275 -42.51 -15.82 19.34
N ALA A 276 -42.59 -16.81 20.22
CA ALA A 276 -43.69 -16.93 21.19
C ALA A 276 -43.73 -15.72 22.13
N GLU A 277 -44.93 -15.30 22.51
CA GLU A 277 -45.19 -14.18 23.42
C GLU A 277 -44.78 -14.50 24.87
N ALA A 278 -44.01 -13.60 25.50
CA ALA A 278 -43.89 -13.29 26.94
C ALA A 278 -42.56 -12.50 27.14
N ASP A 279 -42.44 -11.45 27.96
CA ASP A 279 -43.34 -10.85 28.95
C ASP A 279 -43.13 -9.32 29.00
N THR A 280 -44.13 -8.57 29.44
CA THR A 280 -44.15 -7.09 29.45
C THR A 280 -43.64 -6.50 30.77
N GLY A 281 -42.68 -5.58 30.70
CA GLY A 281 -42.26 -4.74 31.84
C GLY A 281 -41.81 -3.35 31.40
N GLU A 282 -42.60 -2.32 31.74
CA GLU A 282 -42.31 -0.90 31.48
C GLU A 282 -41.38 -0.26 32.54
N PRO A 283 -40.74 0.90 32.24
CA PRO A 283 -39.68 1.49 33.06
C PRO A 283 -40.17 2.53 34.08
N THR A 284 -39.29 2.89 35.03
CA THR A 284 -39.45 4.05 35.93
C THR A 284 -38.20 4.95 35.89
N ALA A 285 -38.40 6.27 36.05
CA ALA A 285 -37.40 7.32 35.87
C ALA A 285 -37.00 8.02 37.19
N ASP A 286 -36.05 8.95 37.06
CA ASP A 286 -35.56 9.94 38.04
C ASP A 286 -34.80 9.37 39.27
N GLU A 287 -33.85 10.07 39.90
CA GLU A 287 -33.69 11.53 40.04
C GLU A 287 -32.20 11.95 40.23
N VAL A 288 -31.86 13.22 39.97
CA VAL A 288 -30.52 13.84 40.16
C VAL A 288 -30.56 14.84 41.31
N PRO A 289 -29.47 15.02 42.07
CA PRO A 289 -29.07 16.39 42.40
C PRO A 289 -27.55 16.65 42.35
N ASP A 290 -27.18 17.83 41.81
CA ASP A 290 -25.90 18.49 42.05
C ASP A 290 -25.82 19.06 43.48
N ASP A 291 -24.63 19.16 44.06
CA ASP A 291 -24.14 20.44 44.61
C ASP A 291 -22.60 20.47 44.67
N ASP A 292 -22.04 21.67 44.73
CA ASP A 292 -20.65 22.02 44.46
C ASP A 292 -19.89 22.38 45.76
N THR A 293 -18.60 22.72 45.63
CA THR A 293 -17.74 23.43 46.62
C THR A 293 -17.05 22.67 47.78
N ALA A 294 -15.75 22.40 47.54
CA ALA A 294 -14.59 23.04 48.19
C ALA A 294 -14.11 22.71 49.64
N GLU A 295 -12.77 22.52 49.67
CA GLU A 295 -11.77 22.93 50.68
C GLU A 295 -11.39 22.07 51.91
N ALA A 296 -10.06 22.08 52.11
CA ALA A 296 -9.27 21.87 53.34
C ALA A 296 -9.15 20.46 53.97
N ALA A 297 -7.93 19.91 53.87
CA ALA A 297 -7.33 19.06 54.91
C ALA A 297 -6.93 19.93 56.13
N PRO A 298 -6.66 19.34 57.32
CA PRO A 298 -5.30 18.82 57.57
C PRO A 298 -5.18 17.59 58.52
N ASP A 299 -4.08 16.88 58.32
CA ASP A 299 -3.09 16.31 59.27
C ASP A 299 -3.41 15.50 60.55
N ASP A 300 -2.53 14.51 60.74
CA ASP A 300 -1.88 14.00 61.96
C ASP A 300 -2.51 12.91 62.88
N ASP A 301 -1.91 11.72 62.73
CA ASP A 301 -1.00 11.06 63.71
C ASP A 301 -1.56 10.12 64.82
N THR A 302 -0.69 9.16 65.17
CA THR A 302 -0.71 8.17 66.26
C THR A 302 -1.68 6.98 66.10
N GLY A 303 -1.32 5.74 66.48
CA GLY A 303 -0.01 5.23 66.91
C GLY A 303 -0.09 3.92 67.71
N ALA A 304 0.93 3.08 67.54
CA ALA A 304 1.32 1.91 68.37
C ALA A 304 0.48 0.60 68.34
N ALA A 305 1.24 -0.52 68.26
CA ALA A 305 0.84 -1.91 68.55
C ALA A 305 1.06 -2.22 70.06
N PRO A 306 1.19 -3.47 70.61
CA PRO A 306 1.88 -4.68 70.10
C PRO A 306 0.99 -5.96 70.27
N ASP A 307 1.42 -7.24 70.45
CA ASP A 307 2.73 -7.90 70.65
C ASP A 307 2.66 -9.44 70.36
N GLU A 308 3.80 -10.13 70.49
CA GLU A 308 4.04 -11.58 70.69
C GLU A 308 3.65 -12.61 69.58
N GLY A 309 4.47 -13.62 69.24
CA GLY A 309 5.85 -13.94 69.69
C GLY A 309 6.32 -15.38 69.35
N THR A 310 7.65 -15.59 69.37
CA THR A 310 8.42 -16.88 69.23
C THR A 310 8.46 -17.57 67.84
N GLY A 311 9.62 -18.07 67.34
CA GLY A 311 11.02 -17.86 67.73
C GLY A 311 12.05 -18.89 67.17
N ALA A 312 13.23 -18.39 66.73
CA ALA A 312 14.54 -19.06 66.51
C ALA A 312 14.70 -20.14 65.38
N ALA A 313 15.85 -20.29 64.69
CA ALA A 313 17.05 -19.44 64.50
C ALA A 313 18.01 -19.98 63.38
N ALA A 314 18.94 -19.11 62.93
CA ALA A 314 20.26 -19.37 62.31
C ALA A 314 20.41 -19.68 60.79
N ASP A 315 20.70 -18.61 60.03
CA ASP A 315 21.93 -18.35 59.25
C ASP A 315 22.32 -19.13 57.96
N ASP A 316 22.17 -18.37 56.84
CA ASP A 316 23.17 -18.03 55.80
C ASP A 316 23.30 -18.79 54.45
N ASP A 317 23.75 -18.01 53.46
CA ASP A 317 24.26 -18.30 52.10
C ASP A 317 23.32 -18.68 50.92
N THR A 318 23.01 -17.65 50.12
CA THR A 318 23.31 -17.50 48.67
C THR A 318 22.70 -18.41 47.56
N GLU A 319 22.18 -17.72 46.52
CA GLU A 319 21.92 -18.11 45.11
C GLU A 319 20.93 -19.23 44.70
N ALA A 320 19.77 -18.75 44.20
CA ALA A 320 19.03 -19.17 43.00
C ALA A 320 19.26 -20.58 42.38
N VAL A 321 18.23 -21.44 42.47
CA VAL A 321 18.01 -22.58 41.56
C VAL A 321 16.55 -22.61 41.09
N SER A 322 16.34 -22.83 39.79
CA SER A 322 15.04 -23.05 39.17
C SER A 322 14.68 -24.53 39.11
N HIS A 323 13.40 -24.87 39.33
CA HIS A 323 12.85 -26.23 39.24
C HIS A 323 11.45 -26.25 38.60
N GLU A 324 11.23 -27.27 37.75
CA GLU A 324 10.08 -28.19 37.57
C GLU A 324 8.76 -27.96 38.36
N PRO A 325 7.56 -28.50 37.94
CA PRO A 325 7.32 -29.91 37.55
C PRO A 325 6.14 -30.14 36.51
N PRO A 326 5.30 -31.23 36.50
CA PRO A 326 5.61 -32.59 35.97
C PRO A 326 4.49 -33.35 35.16
N ALA A 327 4.82 -34.58 34.71
CA ALA A 327 4.04 -35.86 34.72
C ALA A 327 2.88 -36.23 33.75
N GLY A 328 3.21 -37.06 32.73
CA GLY A 328 2.63 -38.40 32.38
C GLY A 328 1.15 -38.59 31.95
N PRO A 329 0.66 -39.83 31.66
CA PRO A 329 1.37 -41.08 31.24
C PRO A 329 0.67 -41.88 30.09
N THR A 330 1.36 -42.85 29.44
CA THR A 330 0.90 -44.27 29.26
C THR A 330 1.80 -45.16 28.35
N LYS A 331 2.14 -46.37 28.88
CA LYS A 331 2.16 -47.74 28.29
C LYS A 331 2.48 -47.97 26.79
N SER A 332 3.10 -49.08 26.35
CA SER A 332 3.88 -50.18 26.97
C SER A 332 4.28 -51.19 25.88
N PHE A 333 5.42 -51.89 26.04
CA PHE A 333 5.74 -53.28 25.62
C PHE A 333 7.19 -53.40 25.12
N GLY A 334 7.88 -54.44 25.58
CA GLY A 334 9.20 -54.84 25.07
C GLY A 334 9.44 -56.32 25.36
N PHE A 335 10.50 -56.86 24.76
CA PHE A 335 11.12 -58.13 25.19
C PHE A 335 12.61 -58.09 24.78
N GLY A 336 13.50 -58.55 25.68
CA GLY A 336 14.96 -58.61 25.45
C GLY A 336 15.40 -59.87 24.67
N PRO A 337 16.68 -60.33 24.75
CA PRO A 337 17.56 -60.22 25.92
C PRO A 337 19.07 -59.93 25.68
N ARG A 338 19.78 -59.66 26.80
CA ARG A 338 21.20 -59.96 27.18
C ARG A 338 22.33 -59.73 26.14
N ARG A 339 23.26 -58.78 26.39
CA ARG A 339 24.47 -58.87 27.27
C ARG A 339 25.59 -59.76 26.70
N ASP A 340 26.76 -59.17 26.41
CA ASP A 340 27.93 -59.17 27.31
C ASP A 340 29.03 -58.20 26.80
N GLU A 341 29.94 -57.80 27.69
CA GLU A 341 30.93 -56.71 27.49
C GLU A 341 32.34 -57.21 27.06
N GLU A 342 33.07 -56.27 26.45
CA GLU A 342 34.53 -56.02 26.37
C GLU A 342 35.48 -56.60 27.48
N PRO A 343 36.82 -56.35 27.42
CA PRO A 343 37.79 -56.28 26.29
C PRO A 343 39.12 -57.02 26.66
N THR A 344 40.23 -56.80 25.93
CA THR A 344 41.54 -56.44 26.55
C THR A 344 42.63 -56.03 25.56
N LEU A 345 43.50 -55.09 25.99
CA LEU A 345 44.72 -54.66 25.29
C LEU A 345 45.93 -55.58 25.59
N GLY A 346 46.94 -55.59 24.73
CA GLY A 346 48.18 -56.37 24.96
C GLY A 346 49.32 -56.16 23.96
N ARG A 347 49.76 -54.91 23.77
CA ARG A 347 50.88 -54.48 22.90
C ARG A 347 52.23 -55.09 23.33
N VAL A 348 53.15 -55.36 22.38
CA VAL A 348 54.56 -54.86 22.29
C VAL A 348 55.29 -55.49 21.09
N GLU A 349 55.93 -54.63 20.28
CA GLU A 349 56.85 -54.92 19.18
C GLU A 349 58.31 -54.80 19.69
N PRO A 350 59.32 -55.46 19.09
CA PRO A 350 59.89 -54.93 17.84
C PRO A 350 60.38 -56.01 16.83
N PRO A 351 60.68 -55.62 15.56
CA PRO A 351 61.09 -56.55 14.50
C PRO A 351 62.59 -56.53 14.17
N ASP A 352 63.14 -57.70 13.80
CA ASP A 352 64.17 -57.88 12.75
C ASP A 352 64.19 -59.40 12.32
N PRO A 353 65.01 -59.90 11.35
CA PRO A 353 64.47 -60.14 10.01
C PRO A 353 64.50 -61.61 9.51
N ALA A 354 63.76 -61.79 8.41
CA ALA A 354 63.82 -62.78 7.32
C ALA A 354 64.76 -64.01 7.39
N GLU A 355 64.21 -65.18 7.07
CA GLU A 355 64.72 -66.25 6.17
C GLU A 355 63.56 -67.24 5.87
N ALA A 356 63.46 -68.00 4.78
CA ALA A 356 64.17 -68.01 3.49
C ALA A 356 63.43 -68.92 2.47
N VAL A 357 64.07 -69.13 1.31
CA VAL A 357 63.93 -70.23 0.33
C VAL A 357 63.06 -69.95 -0.92
N THR A 358 63.65 -70.35 -2.05
CA THR A 358 63.36 -69.95 -3.43
C THR A 358 62.77 -71.11 -4.25
N THR A 359 62.13 -70.81 -5.39
CA THR A 359 61.98 -71.74 -6.52
C THR A 359 61.83 -70.97 -7.85
N HIS A 360 62.11 -71.65 -8.97
CA HIS A 360 62.42 -71.05 -10.28
C HIS A 360 61.22 -70.86 -11.25
N VAL A 361 61.49 -70.10 -12.33
CA VAL A 361 60.60 -69.64 -13.41
C VAL A 361 60.65 -70.53 -14.66
N HIS A 362 59.53 -70.64 -15.41
CA HIS A 362 59.36 -70.80 -16.87
C HIS A 362 57.87 -71.18 -17.15
N ASP A 363 57.16 -70.82 -18.24
CA ASP A 363 57.32 -69.79 -19.27
C ASP A 363 55.93 -69.47 -19.91
N GLU A 364 55.81 -68.46 -20.77
CA GLU A 364 54.54 -67.93 -21.36
C GLU A 364 53.87 -68.87 -22.41
N PRO A 365 52.56 -68.73 -22.78
CA PRO A 365 52.10 -67.56 -23.56
C PRO A 365 50.63 -67.05 -23.37
N ALA A 366 50.49 -65.72 -23.39
CA ALA A 366 49.45 -64.89 -24.03
C ALA A 366 47.96 -65.34 -24.15
N ASP A 367 47.06 -64.52 -23.59
CA ASP A 367 45.87 -64.07 -24.32
C ASP A 367 45.66 -62.55 -24.18
N ARG A 368 45.40 -61.89 -25.31
CA ARG A 368 45.16 -60.44 -25.44
C ARG A 368 43.72 -60.16 -25.85
N ARG A 369 42.81 -59.96 -24.87
CA ARG A 369 41.57 -59.16 -25.06
C ARG A 369 41.07 -58.60 -23.72
N GLY A 370 40.63 -57.33 -23.70
CA GLY A 370 39.75 -56.83 -22.62
C GLY A 370 40.10 -55.57 -21.82
N ARG A 371 41.14 -54.77 -22.16
CA ARG A 371 41.44 -53.50 -21.43
C ARG A 371 40.96 -52.18 -22.08
N GLY A 372 40.38 -52.21 -23.28
CA GLY A 372 39.99 -51.00 -24.01
C GLY A 372 38.66 -50.33 -23.57
N ALA A 373 37.72 -51.09 -23.00
CA ALA A 373 36.36 -50.58 -22.74
C ALA A 373 36.23 -49.76 -21.45
N ARG A 374 36.88 -50.18 -20.36
CA ARG A 374 36.71 -49.56 -19.03
C ARG A 374 37.31 -48.15 -18.92
N SER A 375 38.35 -47.80 -19.68
CA SER A 375 38.95 -46.45 -19.60
C SER A 375 38.11 -45.36 -20.28
N ARG A 376 37.38 -45.68 -21.35
CA ARG A 376 36.55 -44.73 -22.10
C ARG A 376 35.35 -44.24 -21.28
N PHE A 377 34.68 -45.14 -20.54
CA PHE A 377 33.62 -44.77 -19.61
C PHE A 377 34.12 -43.90 -18.43
N ALA A 378 35.32 -44.18 -17.91
CA ALA A 378 35.92 -43.35 -16.86
C ALA A 378 36.27 -41.94 -17.35
N ALA A 379 36.76 -41.80 -18.59
CA ALA A 379 37.02 -40.51 -19.22
C ALA A 379 35.72 -39.72 -19.48
N ALA A 380 34.69 -40.37 -20.03
CA ALA A 380 33.38 -39.75 -20.26
C ALA A 380 32.75 -39.25 -18.96
N ARG A 381 32.78 -40.06 -17.89
CA ARG A 381 32.24 -39.66 -16.57
C ARG A 381 32.98 -38.45 -15.98
N ARG A 382 34.31 -38.37 -16.14
CA ARG A 382 35.09 -37.18 -15.74
C ARG A 382 34.73 -35.94 -16.56
N GLY A 383 34.50 -36.09 -17.87
CA GLY A 383 34.03 -35.02 -18.74
C GLY A 383 32.69 -34.45 -18.30
N VAL A 384 31.71 -35.31 -17.99
CA VAL A 384 30.39 -34.88 -17.49
C VAL A 384 30.49 -34.16 -16.14
N VAL A 385 31.29 -34.68 -15.20
CA VAL A 385 31.50 -34.03 -13.90
C VAL A 385 32.20 -32.68 -14.04
N ALA A 386 33.21 -32.56 -14.92
CA ALA A 386 33.87 -31.29 -15.20
C ALA A 386 32.93 -30.27 -15.85
N LEU A 387 32.06 -30.70 -16.79
CA LEU A 387 31.06 -29.85 -17.41
C LEU A 387 30.02 -29.35 -16.39
N ALA A 388 29.56 -30.24 -15.50
CA ALA A 388 28.63 -29.88 -14.42
C ALA A 388 29.26 -28.89 -13.43
N ALA A 389 30.52 -29.10 -13.04
CA ALA A 389 31.26 -28.17 -12.18
C ALA A 389 31.48 -26.80 -12.85
N ALA A 390 31.77 -26.77 -14.14
CA ALA A 390 31.87 -25.52 -14.91
C ALA A 390 30.51 -24.81 -15.01
N LEU A 391 29.41 -25.54 -15.22
CA LEU A 391 28.05 -25.00 -15.20
C LEU A 391 27.68 -24.42 -13.82
N VAL A 392 28.04 -25.10 -12.72
CA VAL A 392 27.83 -24.57 -11.37
C VAL A 392 28.68 -23.32 -11.11
N LEU A 393 29.93 -23.27 -11.58
CA LEU A 393 30.77 -22.06 -11.47
C LEU A 393 30.25 -20.90 -12.32
N VAL A 394 29.74 -21.16 -13.53
CA VAL A 394 29.10 -20.13 -14.37
C VAL A 394 27.79 -19.67 -13.74
N ALA A 395 26.95 -20.58 -13.25
CA ALA A 395 25.71 -20.22 -12.56
C ALA A 395 25.99 -19.45 -11.26
N ALA A 396 26.96 -19.86 -10.46
CA ALA A 396 27.38 -19.14 -9.27
C ALA A 396 27.98 -17.77 -9.61
N GLY A 397 28.76 -17.66 -10.70
CA GLY A 397 29.30 -16.39 -11.18
C GLY A 397 28.23 -15.44 -11.72
N VAL A 398 27.22 -15.96 -12.45
CA VAL A 398 26.08 -15.17 -12.93
C VAL A 398 25.19 -14.75 -11.74
N THR A 399 24.88 -15.66 -10.83
CA THR A 399 24.14 -15.36 -9.60
C THR A 399 24.89 -14.36 -8.72
N TRP A 400 26.23 -14.47 -8.61
CA TRP A 400 27.06 -13.50 -7.91
C TRP A 400 27.03 -12.13 -8.59
N VAL A 401 27.20 -12.05 -9.91
CA VAL A 401 27.11 -10.78 -10.65
C VAL A 401 25.74 -10.14 -10.51
N VAL A 402 24.65 -10.93 -10.59
CA VAL A 402 23.27 -10.44 -10.41
C VAL A 402 23.01 -10.00 -8.97
N LEU A 403 23.58 -10.66 -7.96
CA LEU A 403 23.46 -10.25 -6.56
C LEU A 403 24.37 -9.06 -6.20
N SER A 404 25.57 -8.98 -6.77
CA SER A 404 26.46 -7.83 -6.56
C SER A 404 25.94 -6.59 -7.26
N ASP A 405 25.30 -6.71 -8.43
CA ASP A 405 24.56 -5.60 -9.06
C ASP A 405 23.32 -5.19 -8.24
N ILE A 406 22.84 -6.03 -7.32
CA ILE A 406 21.77 -5.68 -6.35
C ILE A 406 22.35 -5.02 -5.09
N GLU A 407 23.52 -5.46 -4.59
CA GLU A 407 24.23 -4.82 -3.47
C GLU A 407 24.79 -3.44 -3.87
N ASP A 408 25.44 -3.31 -5.03
CA ASP A 408 25.84 -2.03 -5.65
C ASP A 408 24.64 -1.25 -6.24
N GLY A 409 23.46 -1.86 -6.25
CA GLY A 409 22.19 -1.30 -6.75
C GLY A 409 21.35 -0.57 -5.70
N VAL A 410 21.75 -0.60 -4.43
CA VAL A 410 21.08 0.16 -3.36
C VAL A 410 21.41 1.65 -3.50
N GLN A 411 20.39 2.48 -3.78
CA GLN A 411 20.55 3.75 -4.51
C GLN A 411 21.19 4.97 -3.77
N THR A 412 21.91 4.82 -2.65
CA THR A 412 22.53 5.97 -1.95
C THR A 412 23.84 5.67 -1.19
N GLY A 413 24.94 6.29 -1.59
CA GLY A 413 26.23 6.18 -0.90
C GLY A 413 26.40 7.16 0.26
N ARG A 414 26.02 6.76 1.49
CA ARG A 414 26.31 7.48 2.75
C ARG A 414 26.05 8.99 2.67
N VAL A 415 24.84 9.40 2.33
CA VAL A 415 24.49 10.83 2.15
C VAL A 415 24.62 11.62 3.46
N LEU A 416 24.53 10.93 4.60
CA LEU A 416 24.57 11.46 5.95
C LEU A 416 25.98 11.61 6.54
N ASP A 417 27.01 11.06 5.89
CA ASP A 417 28.42 11.17 6.30
C ASP A 417 28.99 12.53 5.85
N VAL A 418 28.70 13.57 6.63
CA VAL A 418 29.06 14.97 6.34
C VAL A 418 29.96 15.59 7.43
N PRO A 419 31.00 16.37 7.06
CA PRO A 419 31.91 16.96 8.05
C PRO A 419 31.24 18.01 8.95
N GLY A 420 31.46 17.87 10.26
CA GLY A 420 31.01 18.85 11.26
C GLY A 420 29.51 18.80 11.57
N GLY A 421 28.87 17.62 11.43
CA GLY A 421 27.51 17.39 11.90
C GLY A 421 27.37 17.48 13.44
N PRO A 422 26.19 17.82 13.98
CA PRO A 422 25.91 17.80 15.41
C PRO A 422 25.97 16.38 16.03
N ASP A 423 26.13 16.32 17.36
CA ASP A 423 26.04 15.08 18.13
C ASP A 423 24.61 14.50 18.12
N ALA A 424 24.49 13.18 18.31
CA ALA A 424 23.43 12.36 17.72
C ALA A 424 22.42 11.72 18.71
N ALA A 425 22.07 12.39 19.81
CA ALA A 425 21.28 11.76 20.86
C ALA A 425 20.44 12.76 21.70
N ASP A 426 19.44 13.39 21.09
CA ASP A 426 18.35 14.09 21.80
C ASP A 426 16.99 13.35 21.76
N GLY A 427 17.00 12.06 21.40
CA GLY A 427 15.84 11.17 21.51
C GLY A 427 14.75 11.39 20.46
N ALA A 428 15.14 11.91 19.29
CA ALA A 428 14.29 12.00 18.12
C ALA A 428 15.03 11.47 16.88
N THR A 429 14.26 10.90 15.95
CA THR A 429 14.71 10.60 14.59
C THR A 429 14.42 11.80 13.69
N ASP A 430 15.47 12.39 13.11
CA ASP A 430 15.34 13.57 12.24
C ASP A 430 15.52 13.25 10.75
N ILE A 431 14.46 13.53 9.97
CA ILE A 431 14.34 13.18 8.55
C ILE A 431 14.33 14.45 7.71
N LEU A 432 15.32 14.62 6.82
CA LEU A 432 15.31 15.68 5.82
C LEU A 432 14.58 15.21 4.55
N LEU A 433 13.41 15.79 4.30
CA LEU A 433 12.64 15.62 3.07
C LEU A 433 12.96 16.76 2.08
N VAL A 434 13.39 16.38 0.88
CA VAL A 434 13.80 17.30 -0.20
C VAL A 434 12.93 17.08 -1.43
N GLY A 435 12.31 18.15 -1.94
CA GLY A 435 11.67 18.14 -3.26
C GLY A 435 12.60 18.73 -4.32
N ASN A 436 12.96 17.97 -5.37
CA ASN A 436 13.80 18.45 -6.47
C ASN A 436 13.01 18.73 -7.76
N ASP A 437 13.41 19.74 -8.54
CA ASP A 437 12.89 20.05 -9.88
C ASP A 437 13.59 19.22 -10.99
N SER A 438 14.15 18.04 -10.64
CA SER A 438 14.85 17.22 -11.62
C SER A 438 13.87 16.68 -12.64
N ARG A 439 14.27 16.84 -13.91
CA ARG A 439 13.59 16.29 -15.09
C ARG A 439 14.18 14.94 -15.50
N THR A 440 14.82 14.25 -14.55
CA THR A 440 15.34 12.89 -14.69
C THR A 440 14.69 11.95 -13.68
N ASP A 441 14.70 10.66 -13.99
CA ASP A 441 14.47 9.60 -13.00
C ASP A 441 15.66 9.47 -12.01
N THR A 442 15.55 8.51 -11.08
CA THR A 442 16.55 8.24 -10.05
C THR A 442 17.85 7.66 -10.61
N GLU A 443 17.84 7.13 -11.84
CA GLU A 443 19.03 6.71 -12.58
C GLU A 443 19.65 7.82 -13.45
N GLY A 444 19.15 9.06 -13.34
CA GLY A 444 19.66 10.22 -14.08
C GLY A 444 19.25 10.27 -15.56
N ARG A 445 18.31 9.42 -16.00
CA ARG A 445 17.80 9.41 -17.38
C ARG A 445 16.72 10.49 -17.55
N PRO A 446 16.70 11.26 -18.64
CA PRO A 446 15.63 12.23 -18.89
C PRO A 446 14.24 11.59 -18.86
N LEU A 447 13.27 12.26 -18.22
CA LEU A 447 11.88 11.84 -18.24
C LEU A 447 11.30 11.93 -19.66
N PRO A 448 10.36 11.04 -20.05
CA PRO A 448 9.71 11.08 -21.36
C PRO A 448 9.02 12.42 -21.67
N ASP A 449 9.00 12.82 -22.95
CA ASP A 449 8.43 14.11 -23.40
C ASP A 449 6.94 14.28 -23.08
N ASP A 450 6.18 13.19 -23.02
CA ASP A 450 4.78 13.17 -22.61
C ASP A 450 4.63 13.38 -21.11
N VAL A 451 5.51 12.80 -20.29
CA VAL A 451 5.59 13.07 -18.84
C VAL A 451 5.99 14.53 -18.61
N LEU A 452 7.01 15.06 -19.29
CA LEU A 452 7.43 16.46 -19.17
C LEU A 452 6.33 17.46 -19.55
N LYS A 453 5.49 17.15 -20.55
CA LYS A 453 4.29 17.93 -20.90
C LYS A 453 3.24 17.90 -19.78
N GLN A 454 3.02 16.75 -19.15
CA GLN A 454 2.08 16.62 -18.03
C GLN A 454 2.57 17.31 -16.75
N LEU A 455 3.89 17.33 -16.52
CA LEU A 455 4.52 18.08 -15.42
C LEU A 455 4.55 19.61 -15.66
N ARG A 456 4.00 20.09 -16.79
CA ARG A 456 3.82 21.50 -17.19
C ARG A 456 5.10 22.36 -17.01
N THR A 457 6.27 21.77 -17.20
CA THR A 457 7.53 22.47 -16.84
C THR A 457 7.95 23.46 -17.92
N GLU A 458 7.96 24.75 -17.60
CA GLU A 458 8.62 25.74 -18.45
C GLU A 458 10.15 25.53 -18.50
N GLN A 459 10.75 26.03 -19.58
CA GLN A 459 12.09 25.68 -20.05
C GLN A 459 13.17 26.58 -19.43
N LYS A 460 13.64 26.25 -18.22
CA LYS A 460 14.86 26.83 -17.63
C LYS A 460 15.76 25.75 -17.03
N SER A 461 17.02 25.75 -17.46
CA SER A 461 18.01 24.75 -17.07
C SER A 461 18.59 25.04 -15.67
N GLY A 462 18.27 24.20 -14.70
CA GLY A 462 18.86 24.25 -13.36
C GLY A 462 18.18 23.27 -12.40
N SER A 463 18.97 22.48 -11.66
CA SER A 463 18.44 21.57 -10.64
C SER A 463 18.29 22.30 -9.32
N ALA A 464 17.13 22.95 -9.11
CA ALA A 464 16.78 23.60 -7.86
C ALA A 464 16.02 22.63 -6.94
N THR A 465 16.23 22.76 -5.62
CA THR A 465 15.36 22.14 -4.61
C THR A 465 14.24 23.12 -4.26
N ASP A 466 12.99 22.76 -4.57
CA ASP A 466 11.82 23.65 -4.45
C ASP A 466 11.07 23.48 -3.12
N THR A 467 11.41 22.44 -2.33
CA THR A 467 10.87 22.14 -1.00
C THR A 467 11.97 21.56 -0.11
N LEU A 468 12.09 22.07 1.12
CA LEU A 468 12.98 21.56 2.18
C LEU A 468 12.17 21.47 3.47
N VAL A 469 11.97 20.27 4.00
CA VAL A 469 11.24 20.03 5.25
C VAL A 469 12.05 19.12 6.16
N LEU A 470 12.33 19.57 7.38
CA LEU A 470 12.89 18.74 8.44
C LEU A 470 11.72 18.16 9.26
N ILE A 471 11.51 16.84 9.18
CA ILE A 471 10.51 16.12 9.95
C ILE A 471 11.19 15.49 11.15
N ARG A 472 10.76 15.88 12.35
CA ARG A 472 11.31 15.46 13.63
C ARG A 472 10.32 14.54 14.34
N VAL A 473 10.76 13.33 14.66
CA VAL A 473 9.93 12.26 15.24
C VAL A 473 10.51 11.82 16.60
N PRO A 474 9.88 12.15 17.74
CA PRO A 474 10.37 11.73 19.06
C PRO A 474 10.27 10.21 19.26
N ASP A 475 11.29 9.60 19.87
CA ASP A 475 11.36 8.14 20.08
C ASP A 475 10.38 7.64 21.16
N GLU A 476 10.02 8.47 22.15
CA GLU A 476 9.12 8.11 23.26
C GLU A 476 7.62 8.44 23.01
N GLY A 477 7.17 8.46 21.75
CA GLY A 477 5.75 8.64 21.41
C GLY A 477 5.22 10.08 21.53
N GLY A 478 6.11 11.07 21.46
CA GLY A 478 5.75 12.50 21.38
C GLY A 478 5.15 12.90 20.02
N ARG A 479 4.62 14.13 19.93
CA ARG A 479 4.11 14.67 18.65
C ARG A 479 5.26 14.91 17.68
N ALA A 480 5.10 14.47 16.43
CA ALA A 480 6.03 14.78 15.37
C ALA A 480 5.85 16.23 14.86
N SER A 481 6.95 16.87 14.45
CA SER A 481 6.96 18.25 13.95
C SER A 481 7.61 18.33 12.57
N ALA A 482 7.00 19.05 11.63
CA ALA A 482 7.48 19.22 10.26
C ALA A 482 7.85 20.68 10.01
N VAL A 483 9.15 20.99 10.06
CA VAL A 483 9.71 22.34 9.90
C VAL A 483 10.05 22.61 8.44
N SER A 484 9.26 23.47 7.78
CA SER A 484 9.53 23.96 6.44
C SER A 484 10.62 25.02 6.46
N ILE A 485 11.71 24.81 5.72
CA ILE A 485 12.84 25.76 5.59
C ILE A 485 12.62 26.61 4.33
N PRO A 486 12.47 27.95 4.44
CA PRO A 486 12.26 28.80 3.26
C PRO A 486 13.46 28.75 2.32
N ARG A 487 13.20 28.43 1.05
CA ARG A 487 14.21 28.07 0.05
C ARG A 487 15.18 29.20 -0.35
N ASP A 488 14.78 30.45 -0.12
CA ASP A 488 15.54 31.65 -0.47
C ASP A 488 16.41 32.18 0.70
N VAL A 489 16.41 31.48 1.84
CA VAL A 489 17.28 31.77 2.98
C VAL A 489 18.74 31.65 2.55
N ARG A 490 19.50 32.75 2.70
CA ARG A 490 20.93 32.77 2.38
C ARG A 490 21.77 32.08 3.45
N VAL A 491 22.64 31.19 3.00
CA VAL A 491 23.50 30.32 3.80
C VAL A 491 24.90 30.23 3.18
N PRO A 492 25.96 29.99 3.97
CA PRO A 492 27.28 29.69 3.44
C PRO A 492 27.25 28.30 2.79
N ILE A 493 27.51 28.23 1.49
CA ILE A 493 27.59 26.96 0.75
C ILE A 493 29.07 26.59 0.59
N PRO A 494 29.52 25.41 1.07
CA PRO A 494 30.87 24.89 0.88
C PRO A 494 31.41 25.10 -0.54
N ASP A 495 32.61 25.66 -0.63
CA ASP A 495 33.31 26.08 -1.86
C ASP A 495 32.58 27.08 -2.77
N ALA A 496 31.29 27.36 -2.58
CA ALA A 496 30.46 28.22 -3.43
C ALA A 496 30.20 29.61 -2.84
N GLY A 497 30.40 29.80 -1.53
CA GLY A 497 30.14 31.05 -0.83
C GLY A 497 28.66 31.24 -0.48
N ASP A 498 28.28 32.46 -0.09
CA ASP A 498 26.94 32.71 0.44
C ASP A 498 25.88 32.76 -0.67
N GLY A 499 24.96 31.79 -0.67
CA GLY A 499 23.89 31.67 -1.66
C GLY A 499 22.55 31.27 -1.02
N PRO A 500 21.43 31.39 -1.76
CA PRO A 500 20.15 30.81 -1.34
C PRO A 500 20.25 29.30 -1.19
N ILE A 501 19.68 28.73 -0.13
CA ILE A 501 19.83 27.30 0.23
C ILE A 501 19.39 26.34 -0.90
N ASN A 502 18.38 26.70 -1.70
CA ASN A 502 17.97 25.92 -2.88
C ASN A 502 19.01 25.77 -3.99
N THR A 503 20.06 26.59 -4.00
CA THR A 503 21.15 26.50 -4.99
C THR A 503 22.27 25.54 -4.57
N ALA A 504 22.35 25.18 -3.27
CA ALA A 504 23.45 24.42 -2.69
C ALA A 504 23.68 23.05 -3.37
N TYR A 505 22.59 22.33 -3.64
CA TYR A 505 22.60 21.07 -4.37
C TYR A 505 23.13 21.25 -5.81
N GLY A 506 22.48 22.12 -6.59
CA GLY A 506 22.74 22.25 -8.03
C GLY A 506 24.13 22.79 -8.36
N VAL A 507 24.61 23.77 -7.59
CA VAL A 507 25.95 24.35 -7.77
C VAL A 507 27.04 23.34 -7.42
N THR A 508 26.85 22.56 -6.34
CA THR A 508 27.80 21.50 -5.95
C THR A 508 27.81 20.37 -6.97
N LYS A 509 26.64 19.88 -7.40
CA LYS A 509 26.49 18.86 -8.44
C LYS A 509 27.25 19.24 -9.70
N GLN A 510 27.00 20.42 -10.25
CA GLN A 510 27.64 20.88 -11.49
C GLN A 510 29.18 20.94 -11.37
N ARG A 511 29.70 21.29 -10.19
CA ARG A 511 31.15 21.33 -9.93
C ARG A 511 31.76 19.95 -9.77
N ALA A 512 31.09 19.04 -9.05
CA ALA A 512 31.50 17.65 -8.94
C ALA A 512 31.53 16.97 -10.32
N GLU A 513 30.47 17.13 -11.12
CA GLU A 513 30.39 16.67 -12.51
C GLU A 513 31.53 17.22 -13.38
N THR A 514 31.82 18.52 -13.28
CA THR A 514 32.94 19.16 -13.99
C THR A 514 34.30 18.60 -13.54
N GLY A 515 34.48 18.40 -12.23
CA GLY A 515 35.71 17.82 -11.65
C GLY A 515 35.94 16.38 -12.08
N LEU A 516 34.90 15.55 -12.09
CA LEU A 516 34.96 14.14 -12.51
C LEU A 516 35.22 14.00 -14.02
N ARG A 517 34.57 14.82 -14.86
CA ARG A 517 34.92 14.91 -16.29
C ARG A 517 36.38 15.36 -16.48
N GLY A 518 36.86 16.31 -15.67
CA GLY A 518 38.27 16.72 -15.64
C GLY A 518 39.26 15.61 -15.24
N GLN A 519 38.80 14.63 -14.44
CA GLN A 519 39.55 13.42 -14.07
C GLN A 519 39.44 12.30 -15.13
N GLY A 520 38.74 12.53 -16.24
CA GLY A 520 38.58 11.55 -17.31
C GLY A 520 37.47 10.52 -17.09
N VAL A 521 36.55 10.75 -16.14
CA VAL A 521 35.35 9.91 -16.00
C VAL A 521 34.41 10.18 -17.18
N THR A 522 34.13 9.14 -17.96
CA THR A 522 33.31 9.18 -19.19
C THR A 522 32.01 8.38 -19.12
N ASP A 523 31.80 7.60 -18.05
CA ASP A 523 30.53 6.93 -17.78
C ASP A 523 29.52 7.94 -17.20
N GLU A 524 28.54 8.35 -18.01
CA GLU A 524 27.49 9.29 -17.60
C GLU A 524 26.67 8.79 -16.40
N ARG A 525 26.51 7.48 -16.18
CA ARG A 525 25.82 6.96 -14.98
C ARG A 525 26.67 7.10 -13.72
N ARG A 526 27.98 7.04 -13.86
CA ARG A 526 28.93 7.28 -12.77
C ARG A 526 29.02 8.78 -12.46
N LEU A 527 29.09 9.62 -13.50
CA LEU A 527 29.04 11.08 -13.39
C LEU A 527 27.77 11.55 -12.69
N ALA A 528 26.59 11.07 -13.11
CA ALA A 528 25.31 11.42 -12.48
C ALA A 528 25.31 11.05 -10.99
N ARG A 529 25.55 9.77 -10.64
CA ARG A 529 25.53 9.30 -9.25
C ARG A 529 26.51 10.05 -8.34
N GLU A 530 27.79 10.15 -8.72
CA GLU A 530 28.81 10.79 -7.87
C GLU A 530 28.58 12.31 -7.74
N SER A 531 28.04 12.97 -8.78
CA SER A 531 27.70 14.40 -8.72
C SER A 531 26.42 14.69 -7.93
N ASP A 532 25.41 13.82 -8.02
CA ASP A 532 24.20 13.89 -7.21
C ASP A 532 24.52 13.71 -5.72
N ASP A 533 25.29 12.69 -5.36
CA ASP A 533 25.67 12.42 -3.98
C ASP A 533 26.51 13.56 -3.37
N ALA A 534 27.36 14.23 -4.15
CA ALA A 534 28.04 15.45 -3.72
C ALA A 534 27.03 16.59 -3.44
N GLY A 535 26.04 16.79 -4.31
CA GLY A 535 24.96 17.75 -4.12
C GLY A 535 24.11 17.47 -2.88
N ARG A 536 23.76 16.20 -2.63
CA ARG A 536 23.01 15.75 -1.45
C ARG A 536 23.78 16.01 -0.16
N LYS A 537 25.06 15.63 -0.11
CA LYS A 537 25.94 15.82 1.07
C LYS A 537 26.06 17.28 1.45
N VAL A 538 26.30 18.18 0.49
CA VAL A 538 26.37 19.62 0.78
C VAL A 538 25.02 20.17 1.25
N LEU A 539 23.90 19.72 0.69
CA LEU A 539 22.57 20.13 1.15
C LEU A 539 22.30 19.69 2.60
N VAL A 540 22.59 18.42 2.95
CA VAL A 540 22.50 17.93 4.33
C VAL A 540 23.40 18.73 5.26
N GLN A 541 24.67 18.93 4.89
CA GLN A 541 25.63 19.69 5.69
C GLN A 541 25.14 21.12 5.98
N VAL A 542 24.63 21.82 4.97
CA VAL A 542 24.12 23.19 5.09
C VAL A 542 22.84 23.24 5.94
N VAL A 543 21.93 22.26 5.81
CA VAL A 543 20.74 22.17 6.68
C VAL A 543 21.15 21.95 8.13
N GLN A 544 22.03 20.99 8.43
CA GLN A 544 22.51 20.75 9.80
C GLN A 544 23.21 21.98 10.42
N GLN A 545 24.00 22.71 9.63
CA GLN A 545 24.65 23.95 10.09
C GLN A 545 23.64 25.07 10.38
N LEU A 546 22.55 25.15 9.60
CA LEU A 546 21.49 26.14 9.77
C LEU A 546 20.57 25.82 10.96
N THR A 547 20.16 24.56 11.11
CA THR A 547 19.19 24.11 12.13
C THR A 547 19.84 23.69 13.44
N GLY A 548 21.14 23.39 13.44
CA GLY A 548 21.88 22.82 14.58
C GLY A 548 21.48 21.38 14.95
N ILE A 549 20.59 20.77 14.17
CA ILE A 549 20.09 19.40 14.36
C ILE A 549 20.80 18.47 13.37
N ARG A 550 21.14 17.27 13.83
CA ARG A 550 21.67 16.20 12.98
C ARG A 550 20.54 15.64 12.11
N VAL A 551 20.83 15.31 10.86
CA VAL A 551 19.90 14.59 9.99
C VAL A 551 20.25 13.11 10.07
N ASP A 552 19.35 12.30 10.59
CA ASP A 552 19.54 10.85 10.72
C ASP A 552 19.01 10.08 9.50
N ARG A 553 18.13 10.70 8.70
CA ARG A 553 17.56 10.10 7.48
C ARG A 553 17.38 11.14 6.38
N TYR A 554 17.59 10.72 5.14
CA TYR A 554 17.41 11.54 3.95
C TYR A 554 16.38 10.92 3.01
N ALA A 555 15.44 11.73 2.54
CA ALA A 555 14.49 11.39 1.47
C ALA A 555 14.46 12.50 0.43
N GLU A 556 14.69 12.16 -0.85
CA GLU A 556 14.56 13.09 -1.98
C GLU A 556 13.49 12.60 -2.96
N LEU A 557 12.57 13.49 -3.30
CA LEU A 557 11.44 13.24 -4.19
C LEU A 557 11.54 14.17 -5.41
N ASN A 558 11.59 13.62 -6.62
CA ASN A 558 11.52 14.40 -7.85
C ASN A 558 10.07 14.71 -8.26
N LEU A 559 9.89 15.61 -9.24
CA LEU A 559 8.55 15.99 -9.72
C LEU A 559 7.69 14.80 -10.17
N TYR A 560 8.31 13.81 -10.80
CA TYR A 560 7.62 12.63 -11.33
C TYR A 560 7.14 11.70 -10.22
N GLY A 561 7.95 11.53 -9.18
CA GLY A 561 7.54 10.84 -7.95
C GLY A 561 6.39 11.54 -7.26
N PHE A 562 6.46 12.86 -7.11
CA PHE A 562 5.38 13.64 -6.52
C PHE A 562 4.07 13.47 -7.31
N TYR A 563 4.14 13.57 -8.64
CA TYR A 563 3.02 13.28 -9.54
C TYR A 563 2.44 11.88 -9.28
N LEU A 564 3.26 10.83 -9.35
CA LEU A 564 2.80 9.44 -9.19
C LEU A 564 2.23 9.15 -7.80
N ILE A 565 2.86 9.63 -6.73
CA ILE A 565 2.36 9.46 -5.35
C ILE A 565 0.97 10.12 -5.22
N SER A 566 0.81 11.36 -5.72
CA SER A 566 -0.46 12.09 -5.63
C SER A 566 -1.61 11.45 -6.44
N GLU A 567 -1.30 10.76 -7.55
CA GLU A 567 -2.26 9.94 -8.30
C GLU A 567 -2.60 8.64 -7.56
N VAL A 568 -1.60 7.93 -7.01
CA VAL A 568 -1.79 6.62 -6.34
C VAL A 568 -2.68 6.74 -5.10
N ILE A 569 -2.58 7.82 -4.33
CA ILE A 569 -3.43 8.10 -3.15
C ILE A 569 -4.84 8.60 -3.51
N GLY A 570 -5.12 8.87 -4.79
CA GLY A 570 -6.41 9.40 -5.24
C GLY A 570 -6.62 10.89 -4.90
N GLY A 571 -5.56 11.69 -4.94
CA GLY A 571 -5.60 13.13 -4.69
C GLY A 571 -5.61 13.56 -3.22
N VAL A 572 -5.33 14.85 -3.01
CA VAL A 572 -5.31 15.53 -1.71
C VAL A 572 -6.41 16.60 -1.69
N ASP A 573 -7.20 16.63 -0.62
CA ASP A 573 -8.25 17.62 -0.45
C ASP A 573 -7.67 18.95 0.07
N VAL A 574 -7.91 20.03 -0.66
CA VAL A 574 -7.50 21.39 -0.29
C VAL A 574 -8.70 22.33 -0.29
N CYS A 575 -8.59 23.48 0.38
CA CYS A 575 -9.56 24.56 0.27
C CYS A 575 -8.88 25.89 -0.09
N LEU A 576 -9.47 26.65 -1.01
CA LEU A 576 -9.02 27.99 -1.41
C LEU A 576 -10.02 29.08 -1.03
N LYS A 577 -9.53 30.25 -0.62
CA LYS A 577 -10.36 31.42 -0.29
C LYS A 577 -10.88 32.17 -1.52
N ALA A 578 -10.17 32.06 -2.65
CA ALA A 578 -10.45 32.78 -3.88
C ALA A 578 -10.02 31.95 -5.10
N ASP A 579 -10.56 32.28 -6.27
CA ASP A 579 -10.10 31.73 -7.55
C ASP A 579 -8.65 32.19 -7.79
N THR A 580 -7.77 31.28 -8.20
CA THR A 580 -6.37 31.62 -8.48
C THR A 580 -5.87 30.95 -9.75
N ALA A 581 -5.04 31.66 -10.52
CA ALA A 581 -4.42 31.14 -11.74
C ALA A 581 -3.01 31.69 -11.92
N ASP A 582 -2.11 30.87 -12.46
CA ASP A 582 -0.73 31.23 -12.77
C ASP A 582 -0.21 30.40 -13.95
N SER A 583 0.02 31.05 -15.09
CA SER A 583 0.40 30.35 -16.33
C SER A 583 1.78 29.69 -16.28
N ASP A 584 2.73 30.24 -15.50
CA ASP A 584 4.11 29.74 -15.44
C ASP A 584 4.21 28.41 -14.67
N SER A 585 3.27 28.18 -13.75
CA SER A 585 3.11 26.93 -13.00
C SER A 585 1.99 26.03 -13.54
N GLY A 586 1.19 26.55 -14.49
CA GLY A 586 -0.01 25.89 -15.01
C GLY A 586 -1.13 25.75 -13.99
N ALA A 587 -1.13 26.56 -12.93
CA ALA A 587 -2.14 26.54 -11.88
C ALA A 587 -3.44 27.20 -12.36
N SER A 588 -4.58 26.57 -12.10
CA SER A 588 -5.91 27.13 -12.33
C SER A 588 -6.92 26.46 -11.40
N PHE A 589 -7.36 27.19 -10.40
CA PHE A 589 -8.17 26.66 -9.29
C PHE A 589 -9.30 27.61 -8.93
N THR A 590 -10.42 27.03 -8.50
CA THR A 590 -11.59 27.77 -8.00
C THR A 590 -11.57 27.89 -6.48
N ALA A 591 -12.22 28.92 -5.95
CA ALA A 591 -12.50 29.04 -4.51
C ALA A 591 -13.33 27.84 -3.99
N GLY A 592 -13.17 27.52 -2.71
CA GLY A 592 -13.84 26.40 -2.04
C GLY A 592 -12.99 25.14 -1.94
N ARG A 593 -13.63 24.03 -1.56
CA ARG A 593 -13.00 22.72 -1.35
C ARG A 593 -12.91 21.95 -2.67
N GLN A 594 -11.74 21.39 -2.94
CA GLN A 594 -11.45 20.61 -4.16
C GLN A 594 -10.37 19.57 -3.88
N SER A 595 -10.45 18.41 -4.54
CA SER A 595 -9.40 17.39 -4.49
C SER A 595 -8.46 17.56 -5.68
N ILE A 596 -7.15 17.55 -5.42
CA ILE A 596 -6.12 17.77 -6.45
C ILE A 596 -5.12 16.61 -6.51
N SER A 597 -4.83 16.14 -7.72
CA SER A 597 -3.88 15.04 -8.00
C SER A 597 -2.97 15.39 -9.19
N GLY A 598 -1.89 14.61 -9.35
CA GLY A 598 -1.03 14.63 -10.52
C GLY A 598 -0.50 16.01 -10.88
N GLY A 599 -0.77 16.44 -12.11
CA GLY A 599 -0.32 17.74 -12.63
C GLY A 599 -0.98 18.95 -11.94
N ASP A 600 -2.20 18.78 -11.42
CA ASP A 600 -2.90 19.84 -10.70
C ASP A 600 -2.39 19.96 -9.26
N ALA A 601 -2.10 18.83 -8.58
CA ALA A 601 -1.35 18.82 -7.32
C ALA A 601 0.02 19.50 -7.47
N LEU A 602 0.74 19.20 -8.56
CA LEU A 602 2.05 19.77 -8.85
C LEU A 602 1.99 21.29 -9.09
N SER A 603 0.99 21.77 -9.83
CA SER A 603 0.81 23.21 -10.06
C SER A 603 0.40 23.96 -8.79
N PHE A 604 -0.37 23.33 -7.90
CA PHE A 604 -0.77 23.92 -6.61
C PHE A 604 0.43 24.25 -5.71
N VAL A 605 1.35 23.30 -5.52
CA VAL A 605 2.54 23.47 -4.67
C VAL A 605 3.65 24.30 -5.33
N ARG A 606 3.54 24.58 -6.63
CA ARG A 606 4.50 25.37 -7.43
C ARG A 606 3.99 26.76 -7.83
N GLN A 607 2.74 27.11 -7.52
CA GLN A 607 2.19 28.43 -7.85
C GLN A 607 3.01 29.55 -7.22
N ARG A 608 3.45 30.51 -8.04
CA ARG A 608 4.31 31.63 -7.61
C ARG A 608 3.61 32.98 -7.74
N ARG A 609 2.68 33.12 -8.70
CA ARG A 609 1.97 34.38 -8.94
C ARG A 609 0.50 34.29 -8.51
N GLY A 610 -0.11 35.46 -8.31
CA GLY A 610 -1.47 35.58 -7.79
C GLY A 610 -1.62 35.36 -6.28
N LEU A 611 -0.52 35.19 -5.54
CA LEU A 611 -0.52 34.97 -4.09
C LEU A 611 -0.28 36.28 -3.31
N PRO A 612 -1.19 36.72 -2.42
CA PRO A 612 -1.09 38.00 -1.71
C PRO A 612 0.20 38.22 -0.91
N ARG A 613 0.74 37.16 -0.29
CA ARG A 613 2.01 37.19 0.48
C ARG A 613 3.18 36.51 -0.25
N GLY A 614 3.04 36.28 -1.56
CA GLY A 614 4.09 35.69 -2.40
C GLY A 614 4.56 34.32 -1.90
N GLU A 615 5.88 34.19 -1.70
CA GLU A 615 6.55 32.96 -1.26
C GLU A 615 5.95 32.38 0.04
N LEU A 616 5.52 33.25 0.98
CA LEU A 616 4.92 32.82 2.26
C LEU A 616 3.58 32.09 2.05
N ASP A 617 2.75 32.57 1.12
CA ASP A 617 1.51 31.89 0.76
C ASP A 617 1.78 30.59 -0.01
N ARG A 618 2.89 30.49 -0.79
CA ARG A 618 3.28 29.21 -1.40
C ARG A 618 3.71 28.20 -0.35
N ILE A 619 4.49 28.61 0.66
CA ILE A 619 4.88 27.74 1.78
C ILE A 619 3.64 27.24 2.54
N VAL A 620 2.66 28.12 2.80
CA VAL A 620 1.39 27.75 3.44
C VAL A 620 0.60 26.75 2.58
N ARG A 621 0.56 26.90 1.25
CA ARG A 621 -0.02 25.90 0.34
C ARG A 621 0.73 24.57 0.35
N GLN A 622 2.07 24.60 0.37
CA GLN A 622 2.89 23.41 0.50
C GLN A 622 2.59 22.68 1.82
N GLN A 623 2.43 23.41 2.92
CA GLN A 623 2.07 22.84 4.23
C GLN A 623 0.67 22.23 4.23
N VAL A 624 -0.36 22.92 3.72
CA VAL A 624 -1.72 22.36 3.60
C VAL A 624 -1.75 21.14 2.68
N PHE A 625 -0.98 21.13 1.59
CA PHE A 625 -0.85 19.94 0.75
C PHE A 625 -0.14 18.80 1.49
N MET A 626 0.97 19.05 2.18
CA MET A 626 1.71 18.01 2.91
C MET A 626 0.92 17.47 4.12
N GLN A 627 0.12 18.31 4.79
CA GLN A 627 -0.82 17.88 5.82
C GLN A 627 -1.94 17.03 5.22
N GLY A 628 -2.63 17.51 4.17
CA GLY A 628 -3.67 16.73 3.50
C GLY A 628 -3.13 15.43 2.88
N LEU A 629 -1.87 15.42 2.44
CA LEU A 629 -1.14 14.23 2.00
C LEU A 629 -0.87 13.28 3.18
N ALA A 630 -0.42 13.79 4.33
CA ALA A 630 -0.22 12.98 5.53
C ALA A 630 -1.54 12.42 6.06
N ASP A 631 -2.59 13.23 6.15
CA ASP A 631 -3.95 12.82 6.51
C ASP A 631 -4.49 11.76 5.55
N LYS A 632 -4.26 11.91 4.23
CA LYS A 632 -4.65 10.92 3.22
C LYS A 632 -3.82 9.64 3.35
N LEU A 633 -2.50 9.75 3.46
CA LEU A 633 -1.57 8.61 3.59
C LEU A 633 -1.80 7.80 4.87
N LEU A 634 -2.03 8.48 5.99
CA LEU A 634 -2.32 7.90 7.30
C LEU A 634 -3.81 7.59 7.50
N SER A 635 -4.68 7.98 6.56
CA SER A 635 -6.08 7.59 6.58
C SER A 635 -6.18 6.07 6.55
N THR A 636 -7.16 5.55 7.28
CA THR A 636 -7.43 4.11 7.33
C THR A 636 -7.59 3.55 5.91
N GLY A 637 -8.23 4.27 4.99
CA GLY A 637 -8.39 3.84 3.59
C GLY A 637 -7.07 3.60 2.85
N THR A 638 -6.07 4.48 2.99
CA THR A 638 -4.79 4.35 2.27
C THR A 638 -3.82 3.36 2.93
N LEU A 639 -3.77 3.31 4.27
CA LEU A 639 -2.89 2.36 4.99
C LEU A 639 -3.37 0.91 4.96
N THR A 640 -4.65 0.67 4.71
CA THR A 640 -5.25 -0.67 4.81
C THR A 640 -5.70 -1.27 3.49
N ASP A 641 -5.61 -0.53 2.39
CA ASP A 641 -5.67 -1.08 1.03
C ASP A 641 -4.28 -1.61 0.65
N PRO A 642 -4.04 -2.93 0.63
CA PRO A 642 -2.73 -3.50 0.32
C PRO A 642 -2.32 -3.26 -1.14
N ALA A 643 -3.27 -3.00 -2.05
CA ALA A 643 -2.96 -2.62 -3.43
C ALA A 643 -2.50 -1.15 -3.50
N THR A 644 -3.07 -0.25 -2.71
CA THR A 644 -2.55 1.13 -2.59
C THR A 644 -1.25 1.17 -1.80
N VAL A 645 -1.10 0.45 -0.69
CA VAL A 645 0.19 0.31 0.02
C VAL A 645 1.26 -0.32 -0.88
N SER A 646 0.93 -1.35 -1.67
CA SER A 646 1.87 -1.97 -2.60
C SER A 646 2.24 -1.04 -3.76
N ARG A 647 1.28 -0.36 -4.39
CA ARG A 647 1.54 0.66 -5.43
C ARG A 647 2.34 1.83 -4.88
N LEU A 648 2.03 2.29 -3.66
CA LEU A 648 2.77 3.34 -2.99
C LEU A 648 4.19 2.88 -2.68
N THR A 649 4.39 1.66 -2.17
CA THR A 649 5.71 1.08 -1.90
C THR A 649 6.54 0.92 -3.18
N ASP A 650 5.94 0.42 -4.27
CA ASP A 650 6.57 0.31 -5.59
C ASP A 650 6.89 1.68 -6.20
N THR A 651 6.00 2.67 -6.02
CA THR A 651 6.24 4.06 -6.43
C THR A 651 7.38 4.67 -5.63
N LEU A 652 7.32 4.64 -4.30
CA LEU A 652 8.36 5.15 -3.40
C LEU A 652 9.72 4.53 -3.74
N ARG A 653 9.81 3.20 -3.92
CA ARG A 653 11.05 2.52 -4.32
C ARG A 653 11.62 2.95 -5.68
N ARG A 654 10.79 3.48 -6.59
CA ARG A 654 11.20 3.93 -7.93
C ARG A 654 11.39 5.43 -8.05
N THR A 655 10.91 6.22 -7.09
CA THR A 655 10.81 7.67 -7.23
C THR A 655 11.31 8.49 -6.05
N VAL A 656 11.54 7.85 -4.89
CA VAL A 656 12.18 8.47 -3.74
C VAL A 656 13.59 7.91 -3.63
N VAL A 657 14.57 8.81 -3.60
CA VAL A 657 15.95 8.46 -3.24
C VAL A 657 16.03 8.48 -1.71
N ILE A 658 16.33 7.31 -1.14
CA ILE A 658 16.28 7.01 0.30
C ILE A 658 17.68 6.55 0.74
N ASP A 659 18.16 7.00 1.90
CA ASP A 659 19.44 6.56 2.46
C ASP A 659 19.49 5.03 2.68
N ALA A 660 20.63 4.39 2.39
CA ALA A 660 20.75 2.94 2.17
C ALA A 660 20.39 2.06 3.38
N ASP A 661 20.45 2.62 4.59
CA ASP A 661 20.18 1.91 5.86
C ASP A 661 18.75 2.16 6.40
N TRP A 662 17.78 2.55 5.56
CA TRP A 662 16.41 2.87 5.98
C TRP A 662 15.38 1.80 5.55
N ASP A 663 14.86 1.04 6.51
CA ASP A 663 13.64 0.22 6.32
C ASP A 663 12.38 1.11 6.34
N VAL A 664 11.79 1.29 5.16
CA VAL A 664 10.58 2.08 4.95
C VAL A 664 9.35 1.47 5.62
N LEU A 665 9.27 0.14 5.74
CA LEU A 665 8.12 -0.56 6.33
C LEU A 665 8.12 -0.41 7.86
N ASP A 666 9.27 -0.52 8.51
CA ASP A 666 9.38 -0.25 9.95
C ASP A 666 9.14 1.22 10.28
N PHE A 667 9.55 2.15 9.41
CA PHE A 667 9.19 3.56 9.56
C PHE A 667 7.68 3.80 9.42
N VAL A 668 7.00 3.18 8.45
CA VAL A 668 5.54 3.28 8.31
C VAL A 668 4.82 2.71 9.54
N ARG A 669 5.35 1.65 10.17
CA ARG A 669 4.81 1.12 11.44
C ARG A 669 4.96 2.10 12.61
N ARG A 670 6.15 2.69 12.79
CA ARG A 670 6.36 3.74 13.81
C ARG A 670 5.46 4.96 13.57
N MET A 671 5.28 5.37 12.31
CA MET A 671 4.34 6.43 11.92
C MET A 671 2.87 6.08 12.23
N GLN A 672 2.49 4.79 12.23
CA GLN A 672 1.15 4.35 12.63
C GLN A 672 0.94 4.40 14.14
N GLU A 673 1.99 4.15 14.94
CA GLU A 673 1.96 4.32 16.40
C GLU A 673 1.85 5.82 16.77
N LEU A 674 2.53 6.68 16.00
CA LEU A 674 2.45 8.14 16.12
C LEU A 674 1.13 8.74 15.64
N ALA A 675 0.33 8.03 14.81
CA ALA A 675 -0.94 8.53 14.28
C ALA A 675 -2.06 8.73 15.33
N ALA A 676 -1.80 8.36 16.59
CA ALA A 676 -2.59 8.77 17.76
C ALA A 676 -2.36 10.25 18.16
N GLY A 677 -1.32 10.90 17.63
CA GLY A 677 -1.00 12.32 17.78
C GLY A 677 -0.90 13.05 16.44
N ASP A 678 -1.27 14.33 16.42
CA ASP A 678 -1.19 15.16 15.21
C ASP A 678 0.27 15.58 14.90
N VAL A 679 0.60 15.68 13.61
CA VAL A 679 1.88 16.24 13.13
C VAL A 679 1.77 17.76 13.03
N GLU A 680 2.63 18.49 13.72
CA GLU A 680 2.63 19.97 13.69
C GLU A 680 3.46 20.50 12.52
N PHE A 681 2.81 21.13 11.53
CA PHE A 681 3.49 21.78 10.40
C PHE A 681 3.81 23.24 10.71
N VAL A 682 5.09 23.60 10.69
CA VAL A 682 5.57 24.94 11.02
C VAL A 682 6.57 25.46 9.98
N THR A 683 6.76 26.79 9.91
CA THR A 683 7.78 27.42 9.05
C THR A 683 8.93 27.91 9.92
N ALA A 684 10.17 27.61 9.53
CA ALA A 684 11.35 28.16 10.19
C ALA A 684 11.36 29.70 10.10
N PRO A 685 11.66 30.44 11.19
CA PRO A 685 11.67 31.89 11.18
C PRO A 685 12.76 32.42 10.25
N ALA A 686 12.40 33.37 9.39
CA ALA A 686 13.32 33.94 8.41
C ALA A 686 13.16 35.47 8.36
N ARG A 687 14.28 36.20 8.19
CA ARG A 687 14.28 37.66 8.25
C ARG A 687 14.31 38.25 6.84
N VAL A 688 13.21 38.88 6.45
CA VAL A 688 13.15 39.65 5.20
C VAL A 688 13.96 40.94 5.37
N MET A 689 14.94 41.15 4.49
CA MET A 689 15.79 42.32 4.46
C MET A 689 15.17 43.45 3.62
N PRO A 690 15.58 44.73 3.82
CA PRO A 690 15.03 45.86 3.07
C PRO A 690 15.25 45.81 1.54
N ASP A 691 16.19 44.99 1.06
CA ASP A 691 16.44 44.74 -0.36
C ASP A 691 15.56 43.61 -0.95
N GLY A 692 14.64 43.06 -0.15
CA GLY A 692 13.76 41.96 -0.53
C GLY A 692 14.40 40.57 -0.42
N THR A 693 15.68 40.47 -0.02
CA THR A 693 16.32 39.16 0.22
C THR A 693 15.92 38.58 1.57
N THR A 694 16.02 37.25 1.71
CA THR A 694 15.74 36.57 2.98
C THR A 694 17.06 36.11 3.61
N ALA A 695 17.41 36.71 4.75
CA ALA A 695 18.58 36.32 5.52
C ALA A 695 18.23 35.17 6.48
N ALA A 696 19.17 34.24 6.65
CA ALA A 696 19.12 33.30 7.76
C ALA A 696 19.23 34.05 9.09
N ASP A 697 18.49 33.56 10.08
CA ASP A 697 18.82 33.79 11.49
C ASP A 697 19.18 32.43 12.11
N PRO A 698 20.43 31.94 11.96
CA PRO A 698 20.79 30.60 12.43
C PRO A 698 20.67 30.45 13.95
N ALA A 699 20.67 31.55 14.72
CA ALA A 699 20.43 31.51 16.15
C ALA A 699 18.93 31.34 16.45
N GLY A 700 18.08 32.15 15.80
CA GLY A 700 16.62 32.04 15.90
C GLY A 700 16.07 30.70 15.38
N ILE A 701 16.58 30.21 14.24
CA ILE A 701 16.19 28.91 13.66
C ILE A 701 16.62 27.76 14.59
N ARG A 702 17.85 27.76 15.13
CA ARG A 702 18.28 26.76 16.12
C ARG A 702 17.37 26.75 17.35
N ALA A 703 17.17 27.91 17.98
CA ALA A 703 16.32 28.02 19.16
C ALA A 703 14.87 27.57 18.89
N PHE A 704 14.34 27.90 17.70
CA PHE A 704 13.02 27.47 17.25
C PHE A 704 12.92 25.94 17.10
N VAL A 705 13.85 25.32 16.36
CA VAL A 705 13.84 23.87 16.09
C VAL A 705 14.07 23.05 17.37
N THR A 706 14.98 23.49 18.26
CA THR A 706 15.18 22.83 19.57
C THR A 706 13.93 22.92 20.45
N GLY A 707 13.21 24.06 20.44
CA GLY A 707 12.02 24.27 21.26
C GLY A 707 10.83 23.36 20.94
N LEU A 708 10.77 22.81 19.72
CA LEU A 708 9.69 21.90 19.28
C LEU A 708 9.73 20.54 19.99
N VAL A 709 10.90 20.08 20.47
CA VAL A 709 11.02 18.78 21.17
C VAL A 709 10.51 18.87 22.61
N SER A 710 10.76 19.98 23.30
CA SER A 710 10.49 20.12 24.74
C SER A 710 9.01 20.39 25.08
N GLY A 711 8.08 20.15 24.15
CA GLY A 711 6.64 20.43 24.31
C GLY A 711 6.29 21.89 24.62
N THR A 712 7.28 22.79 24.52
CA THR A 712 7.19 24.19 24.95
C THR A 712 7.53 25.07 23.76
N PRO A 713 6.56 25.36 22.86
CA PRO A 713 6.75 26.37 21.83
C PRO A 713 7.00 27.70 22.55
N SER A 714 8.28 28.09 22.60
CA SER A 714 8.72 29.23 23.40
C SER A 714 8.33 30.53 22.71
N THR A 715 7.09 30.96 22.93
CA THR A 715 6.55 32.27 22.53
C THR A 715 7.48 33.43 22.95
N SER A 716 8.29 33.20 23.99
CA SER A 716 9.36 34.07 24.50
C SER A 716 10.47 34.40 23.50
N ALA A 717 10.70 33.61 22.44
CA ALA A 717 11.69 33.95 21.40
C ALA A 717 11.27 35.15 20.53
N THR A 718 9.99 35.52 20.54
CA THR A 718 9.44 36.66 19.76
C THR A 718 9.46 37.98 20.54
N ALA A 719 9.63 37.93 21.86
CA ALA A 719 9.41 39.06 22.76
C ALA A 719 10.57 40.09 22.83
N ALA A 720 11.70 39.85 22.16
CA ALA A 720 12.92 40.64 22.31
C ALA A 720 13.49 41.23 21.01
N ALA A 721 12.68 41.39 19.95
CA ALA A 721 13.06 42.18 18.76
C ALA A 721 11.88 42.73 17.91
N ALA A 722 10.62 42.51 18.31
CA ALA A 722 9.46 42.91 17.51
C ALA A 722 9.12 44.41 17.68
N ASP A 723 9.62 45.23 16.76
CA ASP A 723 9.02 46.54 16.45
C ASP A 723 7.56 46.28 15.99
N PRO A 724 6.53 46.89 16.60
CA PRO A 724 5.12 46.55 16.36
C PRO A 724 4.62 46.80 14.93
N ASN A 725 5.43 47.38 14.03
CA ASN A 725 5.16 47.46 12.59
C ASN A 725 5.78 46.32 11.75
N SER A 726 6.54 45.40 12.36
CA SER A 726 7.11 44.24 11.66
C SER A 726 6.14 43.06 11.72
N GLY A 727 5.40 42.83 10.62
CA GLY A 727 4.40 41.77 10.49
C GLY A 727 4.98 40.35 10.40
N GLY A 728 5.67 39.89 11.45
CA GLY A 728 6.09 38.49 11.59
C GLY A 728 4.88 37.55 11.67
N PRO A 729 4.96 36.34 11.09
CA PRO A 729 3.85 35.40 11.10
C PRO A 729 3.58 34.84 12.50
N SER A 730 2.30 34.80 12.89
CA SER A 730 1.85 33.89 13.95
C SER A 730 1.98 32.44 13.45
N PRO A 731 2.33 31.47 14.32
CA PRO A 731 2.28 30.05 13.95
C PRO A 731 0.84 29.67 13.57
N VAL A 732 0.69 28.88 12.51
CA VAL A 732 -0.62 28.39 12.06
C VAL A 732 -0.88 27.05 12.73
N ASN A 733 -1.38 27.09 13.96
CA ASN A 733 -1.72 25.88 14.71
C ASN A 733 -2.95 25.21 14.11
N PHE A 734 -2.75 24.15 13.33
CA PHE A 734 -3.82 23.27 12.86
C PHE A 734 -4.13 22.22 13.94
N VAL A 735 -5.25 22.37 14.64
CA VAL A 735 -5.86 21.31 15.47
C VAL A 735 -7.12 20.85 14.73
N ARG A 736 -7.34 19.52 14.61
CA ARG A 736 -8.30 18.92 13.67
C ARG A 736 -9.71 19.54 13.73
N HIS A 737 -10.24 19.92 12.56
CA HIS A 737 -11.23 19.08 11.85
C HIS A 737 -11.73 19.67 10.51
N GLU A 738 -11.39 20.92 10.18
CA GLU A 738 -11.65 21.50 8.86
C GLU A 738 -10.36 22.01 8.20
N PRO A 739 -10.16 21.80 6.88
CA PRO A 739 -9.06 22.43 6.17
C PRO A 739 -9.33 23.94 6.10
N LEU A 740 -8.57 24.74 6.87
CA LEU A 740 -8.59 26.19 6.75
C LEU A 740 -8.27 26.55 5.29
N CYS A 741 -9.22 27.21 4.63
CA CYS A 741 -9.04 27.62 3.25
C CYS A 741 -7.86 28.61 3.17
N VAL A 742 -6.94 28.39 2.24
CA VAL A 742 -5.73 29.23 2.05
C VAL A 742 -5.87 30.17 0.87
N ASN A 743 -5.00 31.18 0.80
CA ASN A 743 -4.92 32.07 -0.36
C ASN A 743 -4.35 31.31 -1.57
#